data_AF-A0A9D2RPH8-F1
#
_entry.id   AF-A0A9D2RPH8-F1
#
_cell.length_a   1.000
_cell.length_b   1.000
_cell.length_c   1.000
_cell.angle_alpha   90.00
_cell.angle_beta   90.00
_cell.angle_gamma   90.00
#
_symmetry.space_group_name_H-M   'P 1'
#
loop_
_entity.id
_entity.type
_entity.pdbx_description
1 polymer ?
#
loop_
_entity_poly.entity_id
_entity_poly.type
_entity_poly.pdbx_seq_one_letter_code
_entity_poly.pdbx_strand_id
1 'polypeptide(L)'
;MTFSIPPRPGLSRQAFLRMGACAAGLTAAGATAGPAAALDAARTAPGGGRTVTAEIADGQDPRDSVDDLLRGTSSFPGNDGRPHAVTWDEHSFLIDDDRLLIYSSEIHPWRVPAPAQWRDLLQMVKATGYTAVSFYFFWGLHQTTPGGAFDFQGIKDVDLLLTMAAEEGLYVIARPGPYVNAEISMGGLPAYMTNREAPLRSTDPENFADSCAWLSAINEIIAKHQVTDGGGSVLMYQVENELIAEDEERSAFLRGLADHVRSTGITVPMFHNDYGLGGRFKDVDAHHLDFYAYDHYPLGFNAGGERAPLGDSEQTYREISPDTPQFITESQGGAFTPWGAAFTSDQAYEFTDPAFTRQWGVRNLANGVTAFNYYMAFGGTNWGYTGSPSSGFTSYDYGAAITEGREPTQKLAVQKELGAFQHAFPPILSMTPVAPQPLLEREGAAITAYQRMSSDGEPSASDGGAPRLLAFRLADSNDETETRFATAIVLGEPEEVGEAGPTADDRDEAITYDGGWEQVEDPTAAGGTLSRTEAAGATASWTFTGTAVDVITASGTDHGMARVLVDGEEHGTFTSHVDTEQNKPAQVIAYQVTDLAEGEHTVVVEALGEAAPGGEGTVVSLDAFDVPAEDGEDGVEIPDGVVGWQRVPQQADTFLTLHGRDALCLVADTVIGGHALLYATSAPFGPTLPRRGGHLQYLIGRLGDPAEIVLRYAQEPTVEAPDTVTSTWDEGTGQLRLNLTHGEDPVQIEITGAPMTSQGVGEASQLQLRVIERGAAATTWFLGGRATGRIEPTPGGADAHVVVEGAELARTVAFERADAEVVIGDTDAAEIRIDVPDGIRKVVVNGTARPAHHGIATTTLPAPERTDVPDLAFRVAEEASEAQPDFDDSSWLRADSTQGSTPFQGPGRGGVVLDSNHYGFYQGSVWYRAAFMAGQEREITLQANGGTGQPPHGQEPAFFQVWADGSYLGAAPADGEDQTFNLPESTLPPGEEASLCVLVHNLGQNLDWNDDGLSKQNRGLFDAVLPADGEVTWRLQGADDPSGESDLLRTLYNVGGLYGERHGWHLPGHDDSGWAEAETLNAESPGVHWYRTEFELDVPAGVDTGWSLALRSARFEDGRRDACQAVLYLNGWNIGIYIGDIGPQSEFTIPSGLLEHHGVNTLAVWVAAKEAGAGPDHIELVKVFERTGSIGTAAPLI
;
A
#
# COMPACT_ATOMS: atom_id res chain seq x y z
N MET A 1 -37.82 -14.68 36.05
CA MET A 1 -38.61 -15.94 36.01
C MET A 1 -37.96 -16.84 34.98
N THR A 2 -37.92 -18.15 35.19
CA THR A 2 -37.21 -19.13 34.35
C THR A 2 -38.05 -19.62 33.15
N PHE A 3 -37.35 -20.24 32.17
CA PHE A 3 -37.86 -21.02 31.03
C PHE A 3 -38.38 -20.23 29.81
N SER A 4 -38.18 -20.65 28.55
CA SER A 4 -37.30 -21.70 27.98
C SER A 4 -37.31 -21.57 26.45
N ILE A 5 -36.17 -21.83 25.79
CA ILE A 5 -36.09 -21.98 24.33
C ILE A 5 -36.52 -23.41 23.93
N PRO A 6 -37.33 -23.57 22.86
CA PRO A 6 -37.35 -24.75 22.01
C PRO A 6 -36.87 -24.45 20.57
N PRO A 7 -36.34 -25.45 19.84
CA PRO A 7 -35.54 -25.23 18.63
C PRO A 7 -36.34 -25.01 17.35
N ARG A 8 -35.75 -24.27 16.39
CA ARG A 8 -36.19 -24.27 14.98
C ARG A 8 -35.71 -25.58 14.31
N PRO A 9 -36.57 -26.31 13.57
CA PRO A 9 -36.17 -27.51 12.85
C PRO A 9 -35.49 -27.17 11.52
N GLY A 10 -34.45 -27.92 11.15
CA GLY A 10 -33.71 -27.73 9.90
C GLY A 10 -34.52 -28.04 8.64
N LEU A 11 -34.21 -27.35 7.55
CA LEU A 11 -34.82 -27.53 6.23
C LEU A 11 -33.89 -28.33 5.30
N SER A 12 -34.31 -29.53 4.92
CA SER A 12 -33.56 -30.41 4.02
C SER A 12 -33.78 -30.09 2.53
N ARG A 13 -32.73 -30.29 1.74
CA ARG A 13 -32.47 -30.00 0.31
C ARG A 13 -33.46 -30.54 -0.76
N GLN A 14 -34.78 -30.64 -0.50
CA GLN A 14 -35.74 -31.34 -1.39
C GLN A 14 -37.11 -30.66 -1.62
N ALA A 15 -37.18 -29.32 -1.57
CA ALA A 15 -38.43 -28.58 -1.78
C ALA A 15 -38.38 -27.51 -2.89
N PHE A 16 -37.68 -27.78 -4.01
CA PHE A 16 -37.72 -26.91 -5.20
C PHE A 16 -37.92 -27.73 -6.48
N LEU A 17 -39.18 -27.87 -6.93
CA LEU A 17 -39.62 -28.14 -8.31
C LEU A 17 -41.13 -28.46 -8.36
N ARG A 18 -41.98 -27.50 -8.76
CA ARG A 18 -43.22 -27.71 -9.54
C ARG A 18 -43.92 -26.39 -9.96
N MET A 19 -43.72 -26.05 -11.23
CA MET A 19 -44.61 -25.37 -12.19
C MET A 19 -45.82 -24.54 -11.71
N GLY A 20 -46.00 -23.35 -12.32
CA GLY A 20 -47.34 -22.77 -12.53
C GLY A 20 -47.39 -21.31 -13.00
N ALA A 21 -47.38 -21.05 -14.31
CA ALA A 21 -47.46 -19.71 -14.89
C ALA A 21 -48.90 -19.25 -15.23
N CYS A 22 -49.15 -17.93 -15.25
CA CYS A 22 -50.16 -17.18 -16.05
C CYS A 22 -49.85 -15.67 -15.93
N ALA A 23 -49.43 -14.95 -16.98
CA ALA A 23 -50.24 -14.33 -18.06
C ALA A 23 -50.80 -12.93 -17.67
N ALA A 24 -50.80 -11.87 -18.49
CA ALA A 24 -50.33 -11.62 -19.87
C ALA A 24 -50.00 -10.10 -20.02
N GLY A 25 -49.09 -9.64 -20.89
CA GLY A 25 -49.23 -9.47 -22.36
C GLY A 25 -49.14 -7.96 -22.70
N LEU A 26 -48.92 -7.41 -23.91
CA LEU A 26 -48.78 -7.78 -25.33
C LEU A 26 -47.63 -6.88 -25.91
N THR A 27 -46.98 -7.05 -27.09
CA THR A 27 -47.07 -7.96 -28.26
C THR A 27 -45.69 -8.01 -28.96
N ALA A 28 -45.51 -8.80 -30.03
CA ALA A 28 -44.25 -8.94 -30.78
C ALA A 28 -44.36 -8.60 -32.29
N ALA A 29 -43.22 -8.27 -32.90
CA ALA A 29 -42.84 -8.55 -34.30
C ALA A 29 -41.31 -8.39 -34.45
N GLY A 30 -40.53 -9.25 -35.10
CA GLY A 30 -40.81 -10.58 -35.66
C GLY A 30 -39.99 -10.89 -36.92
N ALA A 31 -38.89 -11.67 -36.80
CA ALA A 31 -38.18 -12.27 -37.94
C ALA A 31 -37.28 -13.47 -37.54
N THR A 32 -37.85 -14.66 -37.65
CA THR A 32 -37.26 -15.90 -38.25
C THR A 32 -35.75 -16.18 -38.16
N ALA A 33 -35.39 -17.25 -37.46
CA ALA A 33 -34.11 -17.95 -37.59
C ALA A 33 -34.16 -19.09 -38.64
N GLY A 34 -33.00 -19.43 -39.21
CA GLY A 34 -32.77 -20.59 -40.10
C GLY A 34 -31.26 -20.86 -40.25
N PRO A 35 -30.79 -22.11 -40.40
CA PRO A 35 -29.62 -22.55 -39.63
C PRO A 35 -28.31 -22.77 -40.42
N ALA A 36 -27.24 -23.00 -39.66
CA ALA A 36 -25.86 -23.21 -40.08
C ALA A 36 -25.63 -24.39 -41.05
N ALA A 37 -24.62 -24.25 -41.92
CA ALA A 37 -23.77 -25.33 -42.40
C ALA A 37 -22.49 -24.83 -43.12
N ALA A 38 -21.42 -25.62 -42.96
CA ALA A 38 -20.25 -25.75 -43.85
C ALA A 38 -19.19 -24.63 -43.92
N LEU A 39 -18.03 -24.91 -43.31
CA LEU A 39 -16.72 -24.68 -43.94
C LEU A 39 -15.78 -25.86 -43.61
N ASP A 40 -15.33 -26.56 -44.64
CA ASP A 40 -14.19 -27.50 -44.63
C ASP A 40 -13.52 -27.44 -46.03
N ALA A 41 -12.25 -27.85 -46.09
CA ALA A 41 -11.26 -27.70 -47.18
C ALA A 41 -10.77 -26.25 -47.41
N ALA A 42 -9.48 -25.93 -47.24
CA ALA A 42 -8.35 -26.69 -47.79
C ALA A 42 -7.02 -26.55 -47.00
N ARG A 43 -6.29 -27.67 -46.87
CA ARG A 43 -4.87 -27.72 -46.47
C ARG A 43 -3.96 -27.79 -47.70
N THR A 44 -2.84 -27.06 -47.72
CA THR A 44 -1.51 -27.53 -48.22
C THR A 44 -0.37 -26.57 -47.84
N ALA A 45 0.33 -26.89 -46.73
CA ALA A 45 1.80 -26.90 -46.45
C ALA A 45 2.83 -26.01 -47.20
N PRO A 46 4.09 -25.83 -46.68
CA PRO A 46 4.63 -26.18 -45.35
C PRO A 46 5.57 -25.11 -44.68
N GLY A 47 5.89 -25.33 -43.40
CA GLY A 47 6.90 -24.60 -42.61
C GLY A 47 6.24 -23.78 -41.50
N GLY A 48 6.65 -23.84 -40.23
CA GLY A 48 7.84 -24.45 -39.64
C GLY A 48 8.09 -23.86 -38.25
N GLY A 49 7.04 -23.78 -37.43
CA GLY A 49 7.04 -23.22 -36.08
C GLY A 49 6.20 -24.11 -35.17
N ARG A 50 6.62 -24.28 -33.92
CA ARG A 50 6.10 -25.29 -33.00
C ARG A 50 5.29 -24.62 -31.89
N THR A 51 4.01 -24.37 -32.15
CA THR A 51 3.07 -23.92 -31.11
C THR A 51 2.87 -25.07 -30.11
N VAL A 52 3.27 -24.87 -28.85
CA VAL A 52 3.04 -25.84 -27.77
C VAL A 52 1.65 -25.58 -27.20
N THR A 53 0.66 -26.31 -27.70
CA THR A 53 -0.59 -26.54 -26.96
C THR A 53 -0.43 -27.84 -26.19
N ALA A 54 -0.63 -27.79 -24.88
CA ALA A 54 -0.54 -28.96 -24.01
C ALA A 54 -1.81 -29.82 -24.13
N GLU A 55 -1.84 -30.74 -25.10
CA GLU A 55 -2.81 -31.84 -25.06
C GLU A 55 -2.47 -32.75 -23.87
N ILE A 56 -3.33 -32.75 -22.84
CA ILE A 56 -3.24 -33.69 -21.71
C ILE A 56 -3.35 -35.12 -22.26
N ALA A 57 -2.35 -35.96 -21.97
CA ALA A 57 -2.33 -37.33 -22.44
C ALA A 57 -3.38 -38.18 -21.71
N ASP A 58 -4.28 -38.79 -22.48
CA ASP A 58 -5.38 -39.64 -22.00
C ASP A 58 -4.85 -40.86 -21.23
N GLY A 59 -4.83 -40.79 -19.89
CA GLY A 59 -4.38 -41.88 -19.02
C GLY A 59 -3.74 -41.54 -17.67
N GLN A 60 -3.50 -40.27 -17.33
CA GLN A 60 -3.08 -39.88 -15.96
C GLN A 60 -4.29 -39.63 -15.04
N ASP A 61 -4.13 -39.90 -13.74
CA ASP A 61 -5.12 -39.49 -12.73
C ASP A 61 -5.06 -37.96 -12.59
N PRO A 62 -6.18 -37.21 -12.68
CA PRO A 62 -6.15 -35.74 -12.56
C PRO A 62 -5.52 -35.21 -11.26
N ARG A 63 -5.40 -36.06 -10.24
CA ARG A 63 -4.73 -35.72 -8.97
C ARG A 63 -3.21 -35.73 -9.09
N ASP A 64 -2.65 -36.60 -9.93
CA ASP A 64 -1.20 -36.66 -10.17
C ASP A 64 -0.69 -35.37 -10.86
N SER A 65 -1.56 -34.61 -11.56
CA SER A 65 -1.19 -33.30 -12.13
C SER A 65 -1.35 -32.12 -11.17
N VAL A 66 -2.26 -32.20 -10.19
CA VAL A 66 -2.45 -31.14 -9.19
C VAL A 66 -1.35 -31.21 -8.13
N ASP A 67 -0.98 -32.41 -7.67
CA ASP A 67 0.15 -32.61 -6.76
C ASP A 67 1.50 -32.20 -7.38
N ASP A 68 1.61 -32.18 -8.73
CA ASP A 68 2.80 -31.70 -9.45
C ASP A 68 2.80 -30.17 -9.67
N LEU A 69 1.63 -29.54 -9.79
CA LEU A 69 1.48 -28.07 -9.87
C LEU A 69 1.66 -27.39 -8.49
N LEU A 70 1.21 -28.03 -7.42
CA LEU A 70 1.31 -27.53 -6.04
C LEU A 70 2.65 -27.91 -5.36
N ARG A 71 3.70 -28.21 -6.14
CA ARG A 71 5.03 -28.52 -5.59
C ARG A 71 5.71 -27.25 -5.10
N GLY A 72 5.86 -27.14 -3.78
CA GLY A 72 6.47 -25.98 -3.12
C GLY A 72 5.49 -24.89 -2.71
N THR A 73 4.19 -25.16 -2.79
CA THR A 73 3.15 -24.30 -2.22
C THR A 73 2.94 -24.61 -0.74
N SER A 74 2.44 -23.66 0.03
CA SER A 74 1.94 -23.91 1.39
C SER A 74 0.67 -24.76 1.39
N SER A 75 0.42 -25.51 2.47
CA SER A 75 -0.88 -26.13 2.75
C SER A 75 -1.66 -25.28 3.75
N PHE A 76 -2.76 -24.68 3.29
CA PHE A 76 -3.65 -23.87 4.13
C PHE A 76 -5.10 -23.99 3.66
N PRO A 77 -6.10 -23.57 4.47
CA PRO A 77 -7.53 -23.62 4.11
C PRO A 77 -7.86 -23.09 2.71
N GLY A 78 -7.20 -22.02 2.26
CA GLY A 78 -7.42 -21.42 0.94
C GLY A 78 -6.99 -22.28 -0.27
N ASN A 79 -6.35 -23.44 -0.08
CA ASN A 79 -5.91 -24.31 -1.18
C ASN A 79 -6.00 -25.82 -0.91
N ASP A 80 -6.89 -26.25 -0.02
CA ASP A 80 -7.12 -27.68 0.27
C ASP A 80 -8.39 -28.27 -0.38
N GLY A 81 -9.22 -27.42 -0.99
CA GLY A 81 -10.43 -27.81 -1.72
C GLY A 81 -11.66 -28.12 -0.84
N ARG A 82 -11.69 -27.64 0.41
CA ARG A 82 -12.80 -27.81 1.35
C ARG A 82 -13.46 -26.47 1.70
N PRO A 83 -14.78 -26.43 1.92
CA PRO A 83 -15.45 -25.27 2.52
C PRO A 83 -14.99 -25.06 3.97
N HIS A 84 -14.64 -23.82 4.33
CA HIS A 84 -14.28 -23.41 5.68
C HIS A 84 -15.25 -22.37 6.25
N ALA A 85 -15.35 -22.29 7.57
CA ALA A 85 -16.05 -21.20 8.25
C ALA A 85 -15.07 -20.06 8.55
N VAL A 86 -15.43 -18.82 8.19
CA VAL A 86 -14.69 -17.60 8.59
C VAL A 86 -15.56 -16.86 9.61
N THR A 87 -15.00 -16.65 10.81
CA THR A 87 -15.65 -15.99 11.95
C THR A 87 -14.67 -15.04 12.63
N TRP A 88 -15.06 -14.40 13.73
CA TRP A 88 -14.19 -13.54 14.54
C TRP A 88 -14.69 -13.49 15.99
N ASP A 89 -13.79 -13.10 16.89
CA ASP A 89 -14.09 -12.61 18.24
C ASP A 89 -13.52 -11.20 18.43
N GLU A 90 -13.51 -10.67 19.65
CA GLU A 90 -12.95 -9.35 19.96
C GLU A 90 -11.43 -9.25 19.69
N HIS A 91 -10.71 -10.36 19.58
CA HIS A 91 -9.25 -10.40 19.45
C HIS A 91 -8.78 -10.67 18.02
N SER A 92 -9.36 -11.65 17.33
CA SER A 92 -8.93 -12.03 15.97
C SER A 92 -10.04 -12.63 15.11
N PHE A 93 -9.81 -12.65 13.81
CA PHE A 93 -10.54 -13.53 12.90
C PHE A 93 -10.18 -14.99 13.19
N LEU A 94 -11.09 -15.92 12.90
CA LEU A 94 -10.85 -17.36 12.98
C LEU A 94 -11.24 -18.04 11.68
N ILE A 95 -10.60 -19.18 11.40
CA ILE A 95 -10.97 -20.12 10.35
C ILE A 95 -11.15 -21.52 10.94
N ASP A 96 -12.33 -22.11 10.75
CA ASP A 96 -12.73 -23.39 11.39
C ASP A 96 -12.49 -23.44 12.92
N ASP A 97 -12.82 -22.35 13.63
CA ASP A 97 -12.57 -22.12 15.07
C ASP A 97 -11.08 -21.93 15.48
N ASP A 98 -10.11 -22.02 14.55
CA ASP A 98 -8.68 -21.73 14.80
C ASP A 98 -8.36 -20.25 14.53
N ARG A 99 -7.62 -19.56 15.42
CA ARG A 99 -7.26 -18.13 15.24
C ARG A 99 -6.42 -17.89 14.00
N LEU A 100 -6.74 -16.82 13.27
CA LEU A 100 -6.14 -16.47 11.99
C LEU A 100 -5.39 -15.14 12.06
N LEU A 101 -4.08 -15.18 11.82
CA LEU A 101 -3.26 -14.00 11.55
C LEU A 101 -3.59 -13.43 10.16
N ILE A 102 -3.98 -12.16 10.09
CA ILE A 102 -4.18 -11.43 8.83
C ILE A 102 -3.12 -10.34 8.74
N TYR A 103 -1.92 -10.75 8.33
CA TYR A 103 -0.83 -9.85 7.99
C TYR A 103 -0.80 -9.73 6.46
N SER A 104 -1.13 -8.55 5.94
CA SER A 104 -1.40 -8.33 4.51
C SER A 104 -0.51 -7.27 3.86
N SER A 105 -0.35 -7.40 2.54
CA SER A 105 0.35 -6.49 1.65
C SER A 105 -0.57 -6.04 0.50
N GLU A 106 -0.66 -4.73 0.22
CA GLU A 106 -1.35 -4.26 -0.99
C GLU A 106 -0.45 -4.36 -2.22
N ILE A 107 -1.00 -4.87 -3.33
CA ILE A 107 -0.39 -4.91 -4.67
C ILE A 107 -1.47 -4.57 -5.70
N HIS A 108 -1.18 -3.73 -6.69
CA HIS A 108 -2.13 -3.44 -7.78
C HIS A 108 -1.74 -4.17 -9.07
N PRO A 109 -2.48 -5.21 -9.49
CA PRO A 109 -2.05 -6.08 -10.60
C PRO A 109 -1.94 -5.35 -11.94
N TRP A 110 -2.79 -4.34 -12.20
CA TRP A 110 -2.71 -3.56 -13.44
C TRP A 110 -1.50 -2.62 -13.51
N ARG A 111 -0.92 -2.23 -12.36
CA ARG A 111 0.34 -1.47 -12.29
C ARG A 111 1.58 -2.31 -12.59
N VAL A 112 1.38 -3.62 -12.79
CA VAL A 112 2.37 -4.58 -13.28
C VAL A 112 1.76 -5.30 -14.50
N PRO A 113 1.79 -4.69 -15.70
CA PRO A 113 1.21 -5.29 -16.90
C PRO A 113 2.10 -6.45 -17.40
N ALA A 114 2.17 -7.54 -16.64
CA ALA A 114 2.99 -8.73 -16.88
C ALA A 114 2.60 -9.86 -15.88
N PRO A 115 1.70 -10.80 -16.23
CA PRO A 115 1.17 -11.79 -15.28
C PRO A 115 2.23 -12.68 -14.60
N ALA A 116 3.37 -12.91 -15.25
CA ALA A 116 4.50 -13.63 -14.63
C ALA A 116 5.11 -12.86 -13.44
N GLN A 117 5.13 -11.53 -13.50
CA GLN A 117 5.64 -10.67 -12.43
C GLN A 117 4.66 -10.52 -11.26
N TRP A 118 3.37 -10.85 -11.43
CA TRP A 118 2.47 -10.99 -10.27
C TRP A 118 2.95 -12.11 -9.34
N ARG A 119 3.35 -13.26 -9.90
CA ARG A 119 3.91 -14.37 -9.12
C ARG A 119 5.24 -14.00 -8.44
N ASP A 120 6.07 -13.22 -9.12
CA ASP A 120 7.33 -12.69 -8.56
C ASP A 120 7.11 -11.94 -7.23
N LEU A 121 6.12 -11.05 -7.24
CA LEU A 121 5.72 -10.25 -6.08
C LEU A 121 5.02 -11.10 -5.01
N LEU A 122 4.11 -12.00 -5.41
CA LEU A 122 3.42 -12.91 -4.48
C LEU A 122 4.40 -13.80 -3.71
N GLN A 123 5.44 -14.32 -4.39
CA GLN A 123 6.51 -15.08 -3.74
C GLN A 123 7.35 -14.21 -2.81
N MET A 124 7.63 -12.95 -3.18
CA MET A 124 8.38 -12.02 -2.32
C MET A 124 7.60 -11.68 -1.04
N VAL A 125 6.30 -11.34 -1.13
CA VAL A 125 5.49 -11.05 0.07
C VAL A 125 5.27 -12.30 0.91
N LYS A 126 5.06 -13.48 0.29
CA LYS A 126 4.97 -14.75 1.02
C LYS A 126 6.25 -15.05 1.82
N ALA A 127 7.43 -14.88 1.21
CA ALA A 127 8.72 -15.10 1.87
C ALA A 127 9.03 -14.07 2.98
N THR A 128 8.45 -12.87 2.90
CA THR A 128 8.45 -11.85 3.98
C THR A 128 7.57 -12.26 5.18
N GLY A 129 6.75 -13.31 5.05
CA GLY A 129 5.90 -13.82 6.12
C GLY A 129 4.47 -13.26 6.12
N TYR A 130 4.06 -12.55 5.06
CA TYR A 130 2.66 -12.19 4.85
C TYR A 130 1.78 -13.44 4.72
N THR A 131 0.57 -13.38 5.30
CA THR A 131 -0.45 -14.44 5.24
C THR A 131 -1.57 -14.11 4.27
N ALA A 132 -1.75 -12.83 3.94
CA ALA A 132 -2.73 -12.34 2.98
C ALA A 132 -2.10 -11.34 1.99
N VAL A 133 -2.81 -11.11 0.89
CA VAL A 133 -2.57 -10.05 -0.08
C VAL A 133 -3.90 -9.34 -0.34
N SER A 134 -3.86 -8.03 -0.53
CA SER A 134 -5.03 -7.21 -0.84
C SER A 134 -4.94 -6.68 -2.26
N PHE A 135 -6.06 -6.72 -2.97
CA PHE A 135 -6.18 -6.34 -4.38
C PHE A 135 -7.37 -5.43 -4.63
N TYR A 136 -7.10 -4.21 -5.11
CA TYR A 136 -8.06 -3.45 -5.91
C TYR A 136 -8.24 -4.01 -7.33
N PHE A 137 -9.31 -3.58 -8.00
CA PHE A 137 -9.61 -3.92 -9.40
C PHE A 137 -10.11 -2.69 -10.18
N PHE A 138 -9.48 -2.39 -11.31
CA PHE A 138 -9.74 -1.17 -12.09
C PHE A 138 -10.88 -1.38 -13.12
N TRP A 139 -12.13 -1.15 -12.75
CA TRP A 139 -13.31 -1.30 -13.63
C TRP A 139 -13.13 -0.60 -14.99
N GLY A 140 -12.65 0.65 -15.02
CA GLY A 140 -12.41 1.39 -16.27
C GLY A 140 -11.44 0.71 -17.27
N LEU A 141 -10.54 -0.15 -16.79
CA LEU A 141 -9.64 -0.97 -17.63
C LEU A 141 -10.32 -2.24 -18.16
N HIS A 142 -11.31 -2.76 -17.44
CA HIS A 142 -12.11 -3.93 -17.83
C HIS A 142 -13.30 -3.60 -18.74
N GLN A 143 -13.83 -2.38 -18.69
CA GLN A 143 -14.95 -1.94 -19.54
C GLN A 143 -14.79 -0.47 -19.94
N THR A 144 -14.45 -0.26 -21.21
CA THR A 144 -14.11 1.05 -21.76
C THR A 144 -15.29 1.77 -22.41
N THR A 145 -16.37 1.04 -22.74
CA THR A 145 -17.57 1.55 -23.41
C THR A 145 -18.85 1.30 -22.59
N PRO A 146 -19.82 2.23 -22.58
CA PRO A 146 -21.07 2.06 -21.83
C PRO A 146 -21.84 0.80 -22.28
N GLY A 147 -22.04 -0.13 -21.34
CA GLY A 147 -22.71 -1.41 -21.63
C GLY A 147 -21.91 -2.36 -22.53
N GLY A 148 -20.61 -2.09 -22.74
CA GLY A 148 -19.67 -3.00 -23.41
C GLY A 148 -19.46 -4.29 -22.61
N ALA A 149 -18.81 -5.28 -23.23
CA ALA A 149 -18.44 -6.50 -22.53
C ALA A 149 -17.26 -6.24 -21.58
N PHE A 150 -17.29 -6.86 -20.40
CA PHE A 150 -16.14 -6.87 -19.48
C PHE A 150 -15.05 -7.80 -20.01
N ASP A 151 -13.81 -7.33 -20.04
CA ASP A 151 -12.65 -8.10 -20.48
C ASP A 151 -11.71 -8.45 -19.32
N PHE A 152 -11.50 -9.75 -19.12
CA PHE A 152 -10.63 -10.34 -18.10
C PHE A 152 -9.51 -11.19 -18.74
N GLN A 153 -8.97 -10.78 -19.90
CA GLN A 153 -7.88 -11.50 -20.57
C GLN A 153 -6.51 -10.82 -20.39
N GLY A 154 -5.43 -11.61 -20.50
CA GLY A 154 -4.06 -11.10 -20.51
C GLY A 154 -3.67 -10.43 -19.19
N ILE A 155 -3.29 -9.15 -19.23
CA ILE A 155 -2.96 -8.36 -18.02
C ILE A 155 -4.18 -8.05 -17.13
N LYS A 156 -5.38 -8.51 -17.52
CA LYS A 156 -6.64 -8.30 -16.81
C LYS A 156 -7.22 -9.61 -16.26
N ASP A 157 -6.46 -10.70 -16.29
CA ASP A 157 -6.91 -12.04 -15.88
C ASP A 157 -6.97 -12.20 -14.35
N VAL A 158 -8.13 -11.87 -13.79
CA VAL A 158 -8.45 -11.99 -12.36
C VAL A 158 -8.54 -13.47 -11.93
N ASP A 159 -8.97 -14.37 -12.80
CA ASP A 159 -9.09 -15.81 -12.46
C ASP A 159 -7.70 -16.42 -12.26
N LEU A 160 -6.75 -16.06 -13.14
CA LEU A 160 -5.34 -16.39 -13.00
C LEU A 160 -4.72 -15.75 -11.75
N LEU A 161 -4.94 -14.45 -11.50
CA LEU A 161 -4.39 -13.76 -10.33
C LEU A 161 -4.81 -14.41 -8.99
N LEU A 162 -6.10 -14.70 -8.83
CA LEU A 162 -6.63 -15.35 -7.63
C LEU A 162 -6.13 -16.79 -7.50
N THR A 163 -6.00 -17.51 -8.62
CA THR A 163 -5.35 -18.84 -8.66
C THR A 163 -3.90 -18.75 -8.17
N MET A 164 -3.12 -17.76 -8.64
CA MET A 164 -1.74 -17.57 -8.21
C MET A 164 -1.63 -17.29 -6.70
N ALA A 165 -2.51 -16.47 -6.13
CA ALA A 165 -2.51 -16.21 -4.69
C ALA A 165 -2.79 -17.47 -3.86
N ALA A 166 -3.76 -18.30 -4.29
CA ALA A 166 -4.06 -19.58 -3.64
C ALA A 166 -2.92 -20.60 -3.79
N GLU A 167 -2.22 -20.62 -4.93
CA GLU A 167 -1.02 -21.43 -5.13
C GLU A 167 0.13 -20.95 -4.25
N GLU A 168 0.48 -19.67 -4.22
CA GLU A 168 1.58 -19.15 -3.39
C GLU A 168 1.26 -19.13 -1.87
N GLY A 169 0.07 -19.56 -1.47
CA GLY A 169 -0.27 -19.76 -0.05
C GLY A 169 -0.70 -18.48 0.67
N LEU A 170 -1.35 -17.56 -0.04
CA LEU A 170 -1.83 -16.28 0.47
C LEU A 170 -3.35 -16.23 0.42
N TYR A 171 -3.97 -15.78 1.51
CA TYR A 171 -5.37 -15.34 1.49
C TYR A 171 -5.52 -14.07 0.66
N VAL A 172 -6.70 -13.86 0.08
CA VAL A 172 -7.02 -12.63 -0.67
C VAL A 172 -8.08 -11.80 0.04
N ILE A 173 -7.77 -10.52 0.23
CA ILE A 173 -8.73 -9.46 0.56
C ILE A 173 -9.15 -8.84 -0.78
N ALA A 174 -10.37 -9.13 -1.24
CA ALA A 174 -10.83 -8.69 -2.55
C ALA A 174 -11.53 -7.33 -2.45
N ARG A 175 -11.05 -6.31 -3.17
CA ARG A 175 -11.56 -4.92 -3.11
C ARG A 175 -12.02 -4.43 -4.49
N PRO A 176 -13.14 -4.94 -5.05
CA PRO A 176 -13.57 -4.60 -6.41
C PRO A 176 -14.35 -3.28 -6.55
N GLY A 177 -14.45 -2.48 -5.49
CA GLY A 177 -15.10 -1.17 -5.54
C GLY A 177 -16.64 -1.24 -5.49
N PRO A 178 -17.39 -0.50 -6.35
CA PRO A 178 -17.02 -0.11 -7.72
C PRO A 178 -16.04 1.06 -7.85
N TYR A 179 -16.03 1.97 -6.88
CA TYR A 179 -15.00 3.00 -6.72
C TYR A 179 -13.88 2.47 -5.83
N VAL A 180 -12.61 2.77 -6.15
CA VAL A 180 -11.43 2.27 -5.42
C VAL A 180 -10.39 3.36 -5.09
N ASN A 181 -10.58 4.60 -5.51
CA ASN A 181 -9.61 5.70 -5.40
C ASN A 181 -8.24 5.37 -6.01
N ALA A 182 -7.34 4.78 -5.24
CA ALA A 182 -6.04 4.21 -5.63
C ALA A 182 -5.12 5.10 -6.50
N GLU A 183 -5.33 6.41 -6.50
CA GLU A 183 -4.62 7.42 -7.32
C GLU A 183 -4.65 7.15 -8.83
N ILE A 184 -5.68 6.42 -9.31
CA ILE A 184 -5.92 6.11 -10.72
C ILE A 184 -7.04 6.96 -11.31
N SER A 185 -7.08 7.05 -12.63
CA SER A 185 -8.06 7.87 -13.34
C SER A 185 -9.51 7.48 -12.99
N MET A 186 -10.36 8.47 -12.73
CA MET A 186 -11.74 8.29 -12.22
C MET A 186 -11.84 7.50 -10.91
N GLY A 187 -10.74 7.35 -10.16
CA GLY A 187 -10.65 6.47 -8.99
C GLY A 187 -11.10 5.03 -9.26
N GLY A 188 -10.88 4.56 -10.49
CA GLY A 188 -11.20 3.19 -10.94
C GLY A 188 -12.48 3.06 -11.77
N LEU A 189 -13.37 4.06 -11.76
CA LEU A 189 -14.59 4.04 -12.59
C LEU A 189 -14.25 4.19 -14.09
N PRO A 190 -15.10 3.74 -15.01
CA PRO A 190 -14.92 3.99 -16.44
C PRO A 190 -14.94 5.48 -16.79
N ALA A 191 -14.00 5.90 -17.65
CA ALA A 191 -13.86 7.30 -18.07
C ALA A 191 -15.13 7.89 -18.72
N TYR A 192 -15.98 7.05 -19.32
CA TYR A 192 -17.27 7.49 -19.87
C TYR A 192 -18.26 8.00 -18.80
N MET A 193 -18.06 7.67 -17.52
CA MET A 193 -18.93 8.13 -16.43
C MET A 193 -18.76 9.62 -16.13
N THR A 194 -17.71 10.27 -16.63
CA THR A 194 -17.58 11.75 -16.65
C THR A 194 -18.79 12.46 -17.28
N ASN A 195 -19.49 11.78 -18.19
CA ASN A 195 -20.67 12.28 -18.89
C ASN A 195 -22.00 12.11 -18.12
N ARG A 196 -21.97 11.61 -16.87
CA ARG A 196 -23.15 11.42 -16.01
C ARG A 196 -23.46 12.68 -15.20
N GLU A 197 -24.70 13.17 -15.27
CA GLU A 197 -25.13 14.32 -14.48
C GLU A 197 -25.18 13.96 -12.97
N ALA A 198 -25.88 12.87 -12.62
CA ALA A 198 -26.04 12.42 -11.24
C ALA A 198 -24.71 12.00 -10.56
N PRO A 199 -24.56 12.18 -9.24
CA PRO A 199 -23.42 11.68 -8.44
C PRO A 199 -23.05 10.24 -8.77
N LEU A 200 -21.76 9.95 -8.98
CA LEU A 200 -21.33 8.63 -9.48
C LEU A 200 -21.54 7.53 -8.42
N ARG A 201 -21.15 7.81 -7.18
CA ARG A 201 -21.25 6.92 -6.02
C ARG A 201 -22.64 7.01 -5.35
N SER A 202 -23.71 6.72 -6.11
CA SER A 202 -25.09 6.95 -5.66
C SER A 202 -26.13 5.93 -6.15
N THR A 203 -27.34 6.03 -5.60
CA THR A 203 -28.51 5.21 -5.99
C THR A 203 -29.24 5.71 -7.24
N ASP A 204 -28.62 6.61 -8.04
CA ASP A 204 -29.15 6.94 -9.36
C ASP A 204 -29.37 5.66 -10.21
N PRO A 205 -30.52 5.48 -10.88
CA PRO A 205 -30.84 4.21 -11.54
C PRO A 205 -29.87 3.78 -12.64
N GLU A 206 -29.11 4.70 -13.25
CA GLU A 206 -28.11 4.37 -14.26
C GLU A 206 -26.75 4.07 -13.61
N ASN A 207 -26.24 4.95 -12.76
CA ASN A 207 -24.95 4.76 -12.07
C ASN A 207 -24.94 3.50 -11.18
N PHE A 208 -26.05 3.24 -10.47
CA PHE A 208 -26.22 2.04 -9.65
C PHE A 208 -26.34 0.78 -10.51
N ALA A 209 -26.99 0.84 -11.67
CA ALA A 209 -27.10 -0.31 -12.57
C ALA A 209 -25.75 -0.68 -13.21
N ASP A 210 -24.97 0.32 -13.64
CA ASP A 210 -23.62 0.12 -14.18
C ASP A 210 -22.69 -0.47 -13.09
N SER A 211 -22.76 0.07 -11.87
CA SER A 211 -22.06 -0.44 -10.69
C SER A 211 -22.42 -1.91 -10.39
N CYS A 212 -23.71 -2.25 -10.38
CA CYS A 212 -24.16 -3.63 -10.22
C CYS A 212 -23.69 -4.54 -11.36
N ALA A 213 -23.64 -4.05 -12.60
CA ALA A 213 -23.17 -4.83 -13.75
C ALA A 213 -21.68 -5.21 -13.62
N TRP A 214 -20.83 -4.26 -13.20
CA TRP A 214 -19.43 -4.50 -12.88
C TRP A 214 -19.27 -5.54 -11.78
N LEU A 215 -19.92 -5.32 -10.63
CA LEU A 215 -19.85 -6.23 -9.49
C LEU A 215 -20.36 -7.64 -9.85
N SER A 216 -21.41 -7.77 -10.67
CA SER A 216 -21.83 -9.08 -11.18
C SER A 216 -20.76 -9.76 -12.02
N ALA A 217 -20.10 -9.03 -12.94
CA ALA A 217 -19.11 -9.60 -13.83
C ALA A 217 -17.85 -10.09 -13.11
N ILE A 218 -17.32 -9.30 -12.16
CA ILE A 218 -16.16 -9.72 -11.38
C ILE A 218 -16.52 -10.77 -10.33
N ASN A 219 -17.74 -10.76 -9.76
CA ASN A 219 -18.18 -11.78 -8.81
C ASN A 219 -18.43 -13.14 -9.45
N GLU A 220 -18.71 -13.23 -10.76
CA GLU A 220 -18.65 -14.50 -11.49
C GLU A 220 -17.24 -15.15 -11.45
N ILE A 221 -16.19 -14.37 -11.20
CA ILE A 221 -14.82 -14.85 -10.95
C ILE A 221 -14.58 -15.05 -9.46
N ILE A 222 -14.70 -13.99 -8.65
CA ILE A 222 -14.38 -14.02 -7.20
C ILE A 222 -15.16 -15.14 -6.49
N ALA A 223 -16.43 -15.38 -6.84
CA ALA A 223 -17.23 -16.42 -6.19
C ALA A 223 -16.66 -17.84 -6.36
N LYS A 224 -15.82 -18.09 -7.38
CA LYS A 224 -15.12 -19.38 -7.60
C LYS A 224 -13.89 -19.58 -6.72
N HIS A 225 -13.37 -18.51 -6.11
CA HIS A 225 -12.09 -18.49 -5.40
C HIS A 225 -12.27 -18.30 -3.89
N GLN A 226 -13.46 -18.57 -3.34
CA GLN A 226 -13.76 -18.32 -1.94
C GLN A 226 -13.28 -19.45 -1.04
N VAL A 227 -12.79 -19.10 0.14
CA VAL A 227 -12.45 -20.09 1.18
C VAL A 227 -13.72 -20.73 1.77
N THR A 228 -14.86 -20.04 1.69
CA THR A 228 -16.14 -20.48 2.29
C THR A 228 -16.87 -21.58 1.51
N ASP A 229 -16.47 -21.88 0.27
CA ASP A 229 -16.97 -23.03 -0.50
C ASP A 229 -15.87 -24.01 -0.95
N GLY A 230 -14.61 -23.70 -0.62
CA GLY A 230 -13.43 -24.49 -1.00
C GLY A 230 -12.95 -24.24 -2.42
N GLY A 231 -13.38 -23.14 -3.04
CA GLY A 231 -12.97 -22.74 -4.38
C GLY A 231 -11.57 -22.12 -4.44
N GLY A 232 -11.13 -21.40 -3.41
CA GLY A 232 -9.82 -20.76 -3.37
C GLY A 232 -9.54 -19.99 -2.08
N SER A 233 -8.68 -18.97 -2.16
CA SER A 233 -8.14 -18.27 -0.99
C SER A 233 -8.73 -16.87 -0.69
N VAL A 234 -9.75 -16.42 -1.43
CA VAL A 234 -10.50 -15.20 -1.07
C VAL A 234 -11.13 -15.40 0.31
N LEU A 235 -10.71 -14.56 1.26
CA LEU A 235 -11.02 -14.65 2.68
C LEU A 235 -12.13 -13.67 3.09
N MET A 236 -12.14 -12.49 2.47
CA MET A 236 -13.07 -11.39 2.76
C MET A 236 -13.18 -10.43 1.57
N TYR A 237 -14.18 -9.55 1.61
CA TYR A 237 -14.58 -8.71 0.49
C TYR A 237 -14.89 -7.27 0.96
N GLN A 238 -14.24 -6.26 0.37
CA GLN A 238 -14.57 -4.85 0.60
C GLN A 238 -15.68 -4.40 -0.36
N VAL A 239 -16.73 -3.77 0.17
CA VAL A 239 -17.80 -3.12 -0.61
C VAL A 239 -17.53 -1.61 -0.63
N GLU A 240 -17.45 -1.02 -1.82
CA GLU A 240 -17.09 0.41 -2.00
C GLU A 240 -15.67 0.72 -1.45
N ASN A 241 -15.31 2.00 -1.36
CA ASN A 241 -14.03 2.46 -0.81
C ASN A 241 -14.13 3.87 -0.22
N GLU A 242 -13.86 4.06 1.06
CA GLU A 242 -13.80 5.39 1.71
C GLU A 242 -15.00 6.29 1.39
N LEU A 243 -16.20 5.94 1.87
CA LEU A 243 -17.34 6.87 1.82
C LEU A 243 -17.15 7.94 2.91
N ILE A 244 -16.68 9.12 2.51
CA ILE A 244 -16.34 10.21 3.45
C ILE A 244 -17.54 10.77 4.25
N ALA A 245 -18.79 10.50 3.82
CA ALA A 245 -20.02 10.97 4.44
C ALA A 245 -21.04 9.84 4.65
N GLU A 246 -21.52 9.67 5.88
CA GLU A 246 -22.64 8.78 6.24
C GLU A 246 -23.95 9.59 6.30
N ASP A 247 -24.74 9.51 5.23
CA ASP A 247 -26.08 10.09 5.12
C ASP A 247 -27.08 9.09 4.52
N GLU A 248 -28.37 9.42 4.47
CA GLU A 248 -29.42 8.51 3.97
C GLU A 248 -29.18 8.03 2.52
N GLU A 249 -28.55 8.84 1.66
CA GLU A 249 -28.28 8.49 0.27
C GLU A 249 -27.06 7.58 0.13
N ARG A 250 -25.96 7.87 0.85
CA ARG A 250 -24.75 7.03 0.84
C ARG A 250 -24.98 5.71 1.59
N SER A 251 -25.70 5.71 2.71
CA SER A 251 -26.13 4.47 3.38
C SER A 251 -27.04 3.63 2.48
N ALA A 252 -27.95 4.24 1.73
CA ALA A 252 -28.79 3.51 0.78
C ALA A 252 -27.98 2.93 -0.40
N PHE A 253 -26.94 3.63 -0.85
CA PHE A 253 -26.02 3.15 -1.88
C PHE A 253 -25.19 1.97 -1.40
N LEU A 254 -24.46 2.12 -0.28
CA LEU A 254 -23.61 1.07 0.31
C LEU A 254 -24.39 -0.22 0.57
N ARG A 255 -25.55 -0.11 1.23
CA ARG A 255 -26.46 -1.25 1.47
C ARG A 255 -26.95 -1.89 0.17
N GLY A 256 -27.26 -1.07 -0.84
CA GLY A 256 -27.69 -1.57 -2.16
C GLY A 256 -26.59 -2.38 -2.85
N LEU A 257 -25.33 -1.93 -2.77
CA LEU A 257 -24.19 -2.67 -3.26
C LEU A 257 -23.98 -3.97 -2.45
N ALA A 258 -24.03 -3.92 -1.13
CA ALA A 258 -23.89 -5.09 -0.25
C ALA A 258 -24.96 -6.17 -0.53
N ASP A 259 -26.23 -5.77 -0.68
CA ASP A 259 -27.33 -6.66 -1.10
C ASP A 259 -27.04 -7.32 -2.45
N HIS A 260 -26.53 -6.55 -3.42
CA HIS A 260 -26.21 -7.05 -4.75
C HIS A 260 -25.03 -8.02 -4.72
N VAL A 261 -23.93 -7.67 -4.03
CA VAL A 261 -22.74 -8.53 -3.84
C VAL A 261 -23.13 -9.88 -3.24
N ARG A 262 -23.90 -9.89 -2.15
CA ARG A 262 -24.46 -11.12 -1.54
C ARG A 262 -25.32 -11.90 -2.54
N SER A 263 -26.15 -11.22 -3.34
CA SER A 263 -27.00 -11.88 -4.35
C SER A 263 -26.20 -12.54 -5.48
N THR A 264 -24.99 -12.04 -5.79
CA THR A 264 -24.10 -12.57 -6.83
C THR A 264 -23.25 -13.78 -6.40
N GLY A 265 -23.40 -14.25 -5.16
CA GLY A 265 -22.77 -15.49 -4.68
C GLY A 265 -21.56 -15.31 -3.76
N ILE A 266 -21.25 -14.08 -3.35
CA ILE A 266 -20.21 -13.82 -2.35
C ILE A 266 -20.72 -14.24 -0.97
N THR A 267 -20.00 -15.17 -0.33
CA THR A 267 -20.30 -15.82 0.95
C THR A 267 -19.23 -15.59 2.02
N VAL A 268 -18.06 -15.05 1.65
CA VAL A 268 -17.06 -14.54 2.62
C VAL A 268 -17.56 -13.30 3.37
N PRO A 269 -17.03 -12.99 4.56
CA PRO A 269 -17.37 -11.74 5.28
C PRO A 269 -17.13 -10.49 4.44
N MET A 270 -18.02 -9.51 4.57
CA MET A 270 -18.01 -8.22 3.88
C MET A 270 -17.82 -7.06 4.86
N PHE A 271 -17.06 -6.06 4.42
CA PHE A 271 -16.83 -4.82 5.17
C PHE A 271 -16.78 -3.61 4.23
N HIS A 272 -16.73 -2.43 4.84
CA HIS A 272 -16.35 -1.16 4.21
C HIS A 272 -15.21 -0.57 5.04
N ASN A 273 -14.31 0.17 4.40
CA ASN A 273 -13.24 0.91 5.06
C ASN A 273 -13.66 2.37 5.27
N ASP A 274 -13.81 2.79 6.53
CA ASP A 274 -13.84 4.21 6.88
C ASP A 274 -12.44 4.81 6.62
N TYR A 275 -12.36 6.00 6.01
CA TYR A 275 -11.09 6.64 5.61
C TYR A 275 -10.16 7.01 6.78
N GLY A 276 -10.67 6.85 8.01
CA GLY A 276 -9.95 7.02 9.25
C GLY A 276 -10.70 6.29 10.37
N LEU A 277 -10.17 6.31 11.59
CA LEU A 277 -10.86 5.77 12.76
C LEU A 277 -11.99 6.71 13.24
N GLY A 278 -13.01 6.93 12.41
CA GLY A 278 -14.13 7.84 12.66
C GLY A 278 -15.42 7.16 13.09
N GLY A 279 -15.57 5.86 12.81
CA GLY A 279 -16.78 5.09 13.14
C GLY A 279 -17.93 5.32 12.15
N ARG A 280 -17.66 5.78 10.92
CA ARG A 280 -18.67 5.86 9.86
C ARG A 280 -19.09 4.46 9.45
N PHE A 281 -20.37 4.28 9.19
CA PHE A 281 -20.97 2.99 8.81
C PHE A 281 -20.76 1.86 9.85
N LYS A 282 -20.48 2.21 11.12
CA LYS A 282 -20.29 1.23 12.20
C LYS A 282 -21.54 0.44 12.58
N ASP A 283 -22.74 0.92 12.20
CA ASP A 283 -23.97 0.12 12.24
C ASP A 283 -23.99 -0.84 11.04
N VAL A 284 -23.13 -1.85 11.09
CA VAL A 284 -22.91 -2.82 10.01
C VAL A 284 -24.19 -3.58 9.64
N ASP A 285 -25.05 -3.86 10.62
CA ASP A 285 -26.38 -4.44 10.45
C ASP A 285 -27.29 -3.55 9.59
N ALA A 286 -27.24 -2.22 9.76
CA ALA A 286 -28.01 -1.27 8.94
C ALA A 286 -27.51 -1.19 7.48
N HIS A 287 -26.21 -1.43 7.26
CA HIS A 287 -25.57 -1.37 5.94
C HIS A 287 -25.40 -2.75 5.26
N HIS A 288 -25.87 -3.82 5.91
CA HIS A 288 -25.76 -5.22 5.47
C HIS A 288 -24.30 -5.71 5.28
N LEU A 289 -23.40 -5.21 6.13
CA LEU A 289 -22.01 -5.62 6.27
C LEU A 289 -21.84 -6.52 7.51
N ASP A 290 -20.68 -7.15 7.67
CA ASP A 290 -20.44 -8.12 8.74
C ASP A 290 -19.61 -7.55 9.92
N PHE A 291 -18.67 -6.63 9.67
CA PHE A 291 -17.84 -5.98 10.70
C PHE A 291 -17.33 -4.60 10.23
N TYR A 292 -16.92 -3.76 11.20
CA TYR A 292 -16.34 -2.43 10.95
C TYR A 292 -14.81 -2.52 10.77
N ALA A 293 -14.31 -1.83 9.75
CA ALA A 293 -12.88 -1.69 9.45
C ALA A 293 -12.58 -0.26 8.98
N TYR A 294 -11.30 0.13 9.01
CA TYR A 294 -10.90 1.52 8.78
C TYR A 294 -9.44 1.63 8.31
N ASP A 295 -9.12 2.75 7.68
CA ASP A 295 -7.78 3.07 7.19
C ASP A 295 -7.01 3.96 8.18
N HIS A 296 -5.69 3.92 8.15
CA HIS A 296 -4.86 4.73 9.03
C HIS A 296 -3.53 5.12 8.39
N TYR A 297 -3.44 6.40 8.01
CA TYR A 297 -2.25 7.07 7.51
C TYR A 297 -1.71 8.09 8.52
N PRO A 298 -1.08 7.64 9.63
CA PRO A 298 -0.79 8.48 10.79
C PRO A 298 0.12 9.68 10.48
N LEU A 299 0.96 9.61 9.44
CA LEU A 299 1.85 10.71 9.05
C LEU A 299 1.25 11.65 8.00
N GLY A 300 0.12 11.29 7.37
CA GLY A 300 -0.35 11.90 6.14
C GLY A 300 0.58 11.66 4.94
N PHE A 301 0.43 12.46 3.88
CA PHE A 301 1.08 12.22 2.57
C PHE A 301 2.08 13.31 2.14
N ASN A 302 2.25 14.39 2.90
CA ASN A 302 3.18 15.46 2.55
C ASN A 302 4.62 15.10 2.96
N ALA A 303 5.31 14.30 2.16
CA ALA A 303 6.67 13.85 2.47
C ALA A 303 7.74 14.97 2.47
N GLY A 304 7.39 16.19 2.08
CA GLY A 304 8.22 17.39 2.27
C GLY A 304 7.97 18.14 3.58
N GLY A 305 7.05 17.67 4.43
CA GLY A 305 6.66 18.29 5.70
C GLY A 305 7.16 17.55 6.94
N GLU A 306 6.67 17.98 8.11
CA GLU A 306 6.94 17.32 9.40
C GLU A 306 6.09 16.06 9.58
N ARG A 307 6.59 15.10 10.37
CA ARG A 307 5.86 13.86 10.69
C ARG A 307 4.97 14.04 11.92
N ALA A 308 3.68 13.77 11.78
CA ALA A 308 2.78 13.73 12.93
C ALA A 308 3.17 12.60 13.92
N PRO A 309 2.90 12.76 15.23
CA PRO A 309 3.24 11.76 16.25
C PRO A 309 2.29 10.55 16.22
N LEU A 310 2.77 9.38 16.65
CA LEU A 310 1.98 8.16 16.70
C LEU A 310 1.14 8.06 17.99
N GLY A 311 -0.18 8.25 17.85
CA GLY A 311 -1.16 7.98 18.91
C GLY A 311 -1.59 6.50 18.98
N ASP A 312 -2.25 6.12 20.08
CA ASP A 312 -2.89 4.81 20.26
C ASP A 312 -4.32 4.77 19.65
N SER A 313 -4.90 3.58 19.51
CA SER A 313 -6.21 3.38 18.83
C SER A 313 -7.07 2.26 19.40
N GLU A 314 -6.61 1.49 20.39
CA GLU A 314 -7.42 0.40 20.92
C GLU A 314 -8.70 0.94 21.58
N GLN A 315 -8.58 1.93 22.48
CA GLN A 315 -9.73 2.53 23.19
C GLN A 315 -10.79 3.07 22.22
N THR A 316 -10.39 3.97 21.31
CA THR A 316 -11.28 4.55 20.28
C THR A 316 -11.95 3.48 19.42
N TYR A 317 -11.23 2.41 19.08
CA TYR A 317 -11.81 1.30 18.32
C TYR A 317 -12.82 0.49 19.15
N ARG A 318 -12.56 0.23 20.43
CA ARG A 318 -13.50 -0.50 21.30
C ARG A 318 -14.80 0.29 21.57
N GLU A 319 -14.74 1.62 21.55
CA GLU A 319 -15.92 2.49 21.60
C GLU A 319 -16.75 2.47 20.31
N ILE A 320 -16.11 2.16 19.17
CA ILE A 320 -16.76 2.04 17.86
C ILE A 320 -17.32 0.63 17.65
N SER A 321 -16.51 -0.41 17.90
CA SER A 321 -16.81 -1.82 17.65
C SER A 321 -16.14 -2.71 18.70
N PRO A 322 -16.80 -2.97 19.85
CA PRO A 322 -16.18 -3.67 20.99
C PRO A 322 -15.89 -5.15 20.69
N ASP A 323 -16.84 -5.84 20.05
CA ASP A 323 -16.90 -7.29 19.91
C ASP A 323 -16.29 -7.82 18.57
N THR A 324 -15.44 -7.02 17.92
CA THR A 324 -14.79 -7.37 16.64
C THR A 324 -13.28 -7.17 16.71
N PRO A 325 -12.48 -7.80 15.82
CA PRO A 325 -11.04 -7.65 15.82
C PRO A 325 -10.65 -6.35 15.10
N GLN A 326 -9.70 -5.60 15.65
CA GLN A 326 -9.24 -4.36 15.05
C GLN A 326 -8.55 -4.64 13.71
N PHE A 327 -9.16 -4.19 12.62
CA PHE A 327 -8.66 -4.34 11.25
C PHE A 327 -8.35 -2.98 10.61
N ILE A 328 -7.07 -2.75 10.33
CA ILE A 328 -6.59 -1.61 9.55
C ILE A 328 -6.48 -2.02 8.08
N THR A 329 -7.43 -1.58 7.26
CA THR A 329 -7.61 -1.99 5.85
C THR A 329 -6.58 -1.38 4.91
N GLU A 330 -6.15 -0.15 5.18
CA GLU A 330 -4.98 0.48 4.59
C GLU A 330 -4.12 1.09 5.70
N SER A 331 -2.93 0.51 5.90
CA SER A 331 -1.96 0.87 6.91
C SER A 331 -0.73 1.45 6.24
N GLN A 332 -0.28 2.64 6.65
CA GLN A 332 0.74 3.40 5.91
C GLN A 332 2.05 2.63 5.65
N GLY A 333 2.26 2.26 4.39
CA GLY A 333 3.50 1.69 3.86
C GLY A 333 4.37 2.70 3.10
N GLY A 334 3.87 3.91 2.82
CA GLY A 334 4.52 4.94 2.01
C GLY A 334 3.68 6.21 1.84
N ALA A 335 3.89 6.94 0.75
CA ALA A 335 3.05 8.06 0.33
C ALA A 335 3.10 8.26 -1.20
N PHE A 336 1.99 8.72 -1.80
CA PHE A 336 1.96 9.11 -3.20
C PHE A 336 2.75 10.42 -3.42
N THR A 337 3.16 10.71 -4.66
CA THR A 337 3.85 11.95 -5.02
C THR A 337 3.14 12.63 -6.20
N PRO A 338 2.58 13.84 -6.04
CA PRO A 338 1.85 14.51 -7.11
C PRO A 338 2.79 15.18 -8.14
N TRP A 339 2.24 15.56 -9.29
CA TRP A 339 2.93 16.42 -10.26
C TRP A 339 3.43 17.71 -9.62
N GLY A 340 4.63 18.15 -9.98
CA GLY A 340 5.17 19.42 -9.51
C GLY A 340 5.65 19.44 -8.06
N ALA A 341 5.53 18.32 -7.32
CA ALA A 341 5.90 18.22 -5.92
C ALA A 341 7.30 18.77 -5.58
N ALA A 342 7.41 19.31 -4.37
CA ALA A 342 8.69 19.72 -3.77
C ALA A 342 9.50 18.52 -3.23
N PHE A 343 8.92 17.32 -3.23
CA PHE A 343 9.53 16.07 -2.79
C PHE A 343 9.49 14.97 -3.88
N THR A 344 10.27 13.91 -3.70
CA THR A 344 10.34 12.72 -4.58
C THR A 344 9.80 11.45 -3.89
N SER A 345 9.72 10.34 -4.62
CA SER A 345 9.47 9.01 -4.06
C SER A 345 10.51 8.58 -3.03
N ASP A 346 11.79 8.93 -3.25
CA ASP A 346 12.86 8.69 -2.27
C ASP A 346 12.59 9.41 -0.95
N GLN A 347 12.08 10.65 -1.02
CA GLN A 347 11.68 11.40 0.17
C GLN A 347 10.39 10.85 0.80
N ALA A 348 9.48 10.23 0.02
CA ALA A 348 8.36 9.48 0.57
C ALA A 348 8.81 8.19 1.31
N TYR A 349 9.86 7.52 0.80
CA TYR A 349 10.53 6.42 1.50
C TYR A 349 11.18 6.92 2.80
N GLU A 350 11.93 8.03 2.76
CA GLU A 350 12.52 8.65 3.96
C GLU A 350 11.46 9.15 4.95
N PHE A 351 10.31 9.62 4.50
CA PHE A 351 9.20 10.06 5.35
C PHE A 351 8.55 8.89 6.10
N THR A 352 8.54 7.70 5.49
CA THR A 352 7.95 6.47 6.04
C THR A 352 9.00 5.41 6.35
N ASP A 353 10.19 5.82 6.79
CA ASP A 353 11.43 5.02 6.89
C ASP A 353 11.31 3.69 7.70
N PRO A 354 12.36 2.84 7.69
CA PRO A 354 12.37 1.59 8.46
C PRO A 354 12.20 1.75 9.98
N ALA A 355 12.46 2.93 10.55
CA ALA A 355 12.30 3.21 11.98
C ALA A 355 10.81 3.49 12.32
N PHE A 356 10.16 4.37 11.55
CA PHE A 356 8.70 4.53 11.55
C PHE A 356 8.00 3.19 11.30
N THR A 357 8.42 2.44 10.28
CA THR A 357 7.82 1.14 9.94
C THR A 357 7.82 0.17 11.13
N ARG A 358 8.91 0.16 11.93
CA ARG A 358 9.01 -0.67 13.13
C ARG A 358 8.13 -0.14 14.25
N GLN A 359 8.22 1.14 14.58
CA GLN A 359 7.38 1.75 15.61
C GLN A 359 5.90 1.53 15.32
N TRP A 360 5.48 1.75 14.08
CA TRP A 360 4.12 1.57 13.61
C TRP A 360 3.63 0.12 13.77
N GLY A 361 4.43 -0.86 13.32
CA GLY A 361 4.13 -2.27 13.50
C GLY A 361 4.06 -2.68 14.97
N VAL A 362 5.05 -2.32 15.79
CA VAL A 362 5.08 -2.63 17.22
C VAL A 362 3.92 -1.98 17.96
N ARG A 363 3.59 -0.73 17.66
CA ARG A 363 2.42 0.00 18.19
C ARG A 363 1.11 -0.69 17.81
N ASN A 364 0.97 -1.19 16.58
CA ASN A 364 -0.21 -1.93 16.15
C ASN A 364 -0.37 -3.24 16.93
N LEU A 365 0.71 -4.00 17.10
CA LEU A 365 0.72 -5.21 17.96
C LEU A 365 0.39 -4.87 19.43
N ALA A 366 0.92 -3.77 19.95
CA ALA A 366 0.67 -3.30 21.31
C ALA A 366 -0.77 -2.84 21.54
N ASN A 367 -1.45 -2.33 20.50
CA ASN A 367 -2.87 -1.94 20.49
C ASN A 367 -3.83 -3.11 20.17
N GLY A 368 -3.32 -4.35 19.99
CA GLY A 368 -4.17 -5.51 19.71
C GLY A 368 -4.66 -5.62 18.27
N VAL A 369 -4.02 -4.94 17.32
CA VAL A 369 -4.30 -5.07 15.89
C VAL A 369 -3.77 -6.41 15.38
N THR A 370 -4.66 -7.36 15.14
CA THR A 370 -4.35 -8.73 14.64
C THR A 370 -4.64 -8.88 13.14
N ALA A 371 -5.29 -7.88 12.54
CA ALA A 371 -5.52 -7.77 11.11
C ALA A 371 -5.02 -6.40 10.61
N PHE A 372 -4.05 -6.37 9.70
CA PHE A 372 -3.70 -5.13 9.00
C PHE A 372 -2.98 -5.36 7.67
N ASN A 373 -3.12 -4.38 6.77
CA ASN A 373 -2.65 -4.43 5.40
C ASN A 373 -1.76 -3.23 5.07
N TYR A 374 -0.50 -3.44 4.68
CA TYR A 374 0.39 -2.34 4.29
C TYR A 374 0.05 -1.82 2.90
N TYR A 375 -0.44 -0.58 2.84
CA TYR A 375 -0.70 0.17 1.62
C TYR A 375 0.40 1.23 1.41
N MET A 376 1.31 1.10 0.44
CA MET A 376 1.59 -0.05 -0.42
C MET A 376 2.74 -0.92 0.14
N ALA A 377 2.70 -2.23 -0.13
CA ALA A 377 3.89 -3.07 -0.05
C ALA A 377 4.70 -2.99 -1.35
N PHE A 378 4.02 -3.01 -2.50
CA PHE A 378 4.55 -2.69 -3.82
C PHE A 378 3.53 -1.82 -4.57
N GLY A 379 3.94 -0.64 -5.04
CA GLY A 379 3.04 0.26 -5.75
C GLY A 379 2.98 0.05 -7.27
N GLY A 380 4.13 0.08 -7.96
CA GLY A 380 4.24 -0.17 -9.41
C GLY A 380 4.10 1.07 -10.30
N THR A 381 3.67 0.91 -11.55
CA THR A 381 3.67 1.98 -12.55
C THR A 381 2.26 2.33 -13.05
N ASN A 382 1.90 3.62 -13.03
CA ASN A 382 0.77 4.19 -13.76
C ASN A 382 1.12 4.29 -15.26
N TRP A 383 1.24 3.16 -15.95
CA TRP A 383 1.52 3.14 -17.39
C TRP A 383 0.38 3.80 -18.19
N GLY A 384 0.69 4.35 -19.36
CA GLY A 384 -0.28 5.11 -20.12
C GLY A 384 -0.85 6.32 -19.35
N TYR A 385 -2.13 6.59 -19.59
CA TYR A 385 -2.93 7.59 -18.89
C TYR A 385 -3.77 6.95 -17.75
N THR A 386 -3.26 5.89 -17.11
CA THR A 386 -4.01 5.19 -16.04
C THR A 386 -4.02 5.91 -14.69
N GLY A 387 -3.03 6.77 -14.42
CA GLY A 387 -2.94 7.58 -13.19
C GLY A 387 -3.94 8.75 -13.18
N SER A 388 -4.30 9.22 -11.99
CA SER A 388 -5.04 10.48 -11.82
C SER A 388 -4.06 11.66 -11.72
N PRO A 389 -4.21 12.73 -12.53
CA PRO A 389 -3.34 13.91 -12.43
C PRO A 389 -3.49 14.65 -11.10
N SER A 390 -4.64 14.51 -10.41
CA SER A 390 -4.90 15.13 -9.10
C SER A 390 -4.21 14.45 -7.92
N SER A 391 -3.37 13.43 -8.15
CA SER A 391 -2.70 12.68 -7.08
C SER A 391 -1.36 12.04 -7.46
N GLY A 392 -1.04 11.84 -8.74
CA GLY A 392 0.22 11.20 -9.13
C GLY A 392 0.64 11.37 -10.59
N PHE A 393 1.90 11.05 -10.84
CA PHE A 393 2.50 10.92 -12.17
C PHE A 393 2.71 9.44 -12.54
N THR A 394 3.58 9.14 -13.51
CA THR A 394 3.78 7.77 -14.02
C THR A 394 4.27 6.80 -12.95
N SER A 395 5.32 7.12 -12.19
CA SER A 395 5.73 6.25 -11.08
C SER A 395 4.67 6.24 -10.00
N TYR A 396 4.36 5.03 -9.53
CA TYR A 396 3.67 4.81 -8.26
C TYR A 396 4.55 3.94 -7.37
N ASP A 397 5.87 4.19 -7.34
CA ASP A 397 6.81 3.57 -6.39
C ASP A 397 6.33 3.70 -4.93
N TYR A 398 5.65 4.82 -4.62
CA TYR A 398 5.03 5.12 -3.33
C TYR A 398 6.04 5.23 -2.17
N GLY A 399 7.35 5.15 -2.45
CA GLY A 399 8.38 4.95 -1.45
C GLY A 399 8.20 3.63 -0.70
N ALA A 400 7.62 2.60 -1.33
CA ALA A 400 7.08 1.40 -0.66
C ALA A 400 8.17 0.47 -0.08
N ALA A 401 7.75 -0.69 0.44
CA ALA A 401 8.69 -1.70 0.94
C ALA A 401 9.43 -2.45 -0.19
N ILE A 402 8.79 -2.58 -1.34
CA ILE A 402 9.35 -3.10 -2.59
C ILE A 402 9.31 -1.94 -3.60
N THR A 403 10.45 -1.57 -4.18
CA THR A 403 10.52 -0.47 -5.16
C THR A 403 9.71 -0.79 -6.42
N GLU A 404 9.38 0.22 -7.22
CA GLU A 404 8.77 0.06 -8.56
C GLU A 404 9.58 -0.93 -9.43
N GLY A 405 10.91 -0.95 -9.29
CA GLY A 405 11.81 -1.90 -9.96
C GLY A 405 11.65 -3.36 -9.55
N ARG A 406 11.05 -3.62 -8.37
CA ARG A 406 11.00 -4.90 -7.60
C ARG A 406 12.26 -5.20 -6.78
N GLU A 407 12.89 -4.18 -6.20
CA GLU A 407 13.96 -4.37 -5.21
C GLU A 407 13.39 -4.40 -3.78
N PRO A 408 13.85 -5.34 -2.93
CA PRO A 408 13.48 -5.35 -1.52
C PRO A 408 14.23 -4.23 -0.77
N THR A 409 13.49 -3.34 -0.11
CA THR A 409 14.10 -2.27 0.70
C THR A 409 14.34 -2.71 2.15
N GLN A 410 15.01 -1.87 2.93
CA GLN A 410 15.12 -2.10 4.38
C GLN A 410 13.75 -2.07 5.09
N LYS A 411 12.71 -1.42 4.52
CA LYS A 411 11.35 -1.49 5.08
C LYS A 411 10.75 -2.88 4.95
N LEU A 412 11.02 -3.60 3.85
CA LEU A 412 10.62 -5.00 3.70
C LEU A 412 11.30 -5.89 4.76
N ALA A 413 12.56 -5.62 5.10
CA ALA A 413 13.25 -6.33 6.18
C ALA A 413 12.59 -6.09 7.56
N VAL A 414 12.07 -4.89 7.82
CA VAL A 414 11.31 -4.59 9.05
C VAL A 414 9.91 -5.20 9.04
N GLN A 415 9.22 -5.18 7.89
CA GLN A 415 7.96 -5.92 7.73
C GLN A 415 8.15 -7.43 7.89
N LYS A 416 9.31 -7.97 7.50
CA LYS A 416 9.71 -9.36 7.79
C LYS A 416 9.99 -9.59 9.27
N GLU A 417 10.69 -8.68 9.95
CA GLU A 417 10.89 -8.70 11.41
C GLU A 417 9.53 -8.83 12.15
N LEU A 418 8.54 -8.02 11.78
CA LEU A 418 7.20 -8.02 12.37
C LEU A 418 6.36 -9.26 12.01
N GLY A 419 6.38 -9.71 10.75
CA GLY A 419 5.68 -10.93 10.33
C GLY A 419 6.26 -12.17 11.01
N ALA A 420 7.58 -12.30 10.98
CA ALA A 420 8.30 -13.40 11.61
C ALA A 420 8.14 -13.42 13.14
N PHE A 421 8.03 -12.28 13.80
CA PHE A 421 7.69 -12.20 15.24
C PHE A 421 6.31 -12.80 15.53
N GLN A 422 5.29 -12.45 14.75
CA GLN A 422 3.93 -12.97 14.92
C GLN A 422 3.86 -14.50 14.69
N HIS A 423 4.58 -15.03 13.69
CA HIS A 423 4.72 -16.48 13.48
C HIS A 423 5.49 -17.18 14.60
N ALA A 424 6.40 -16.49 15.29
CA ALA A 424 7.15 -17.01 16.44
C ALA A 424 6.37 -16.91 17.76
N PHE A 425 5.33 -16.07 17.82
CA PHE A 425 4.53 -15.81 19.01
C PHE A 425 3.00 -15.81 18.74
N PRO A 426 2.41 -16.94 18.31
CA PRO A 426 0.97 -17.04 18.02
C PRO A 426 -0.01 -16.57 19.10
N PRO A 427 0.26 -16.66 20.43
CA PRO A 427 -0.65 -16.19 21.46
C PRO A 427 -1.08 -14.72 21.34
N ILE A 428 -0.32 -13.91 20.58
CA ILE A 428 -0.65 -12.51 20.27
C ILE A 428 -2.08 -12.32 19.72
N LEU A 429 -2.62 -13.33 19.01
CA LEU A 429 -3.96 -13.33 18.42
C LEU A 429 -5.11 -13.38 19.46
N SER A 430 -4.79 -13.54 20.74
CA SER A 430 -5.74 -13.66 21.87
C SER A 430 -5.53 -12.60 22.97
N MET A 431 -4.67 -11.60 22.75
CA MET A 431 -4.18 -10.80 23.88
C MET A 431 -5.04 -9.58 24.22
N THR A 432 -5.33 -9.44 25.51
CA THR A 432 -5.97 -8.28 26.14
C THR A 432 -4.90 -7.34 26.73
N PRO A 433 -5.07 -6.00 26.71
CA PRO A 433 -4.15 -5.09 27.38
C PRO A 433 -4.23 -5.28 28.90
N VAL A 434 -3.09 -5.15 29.58
CA VAL A 434 -2.97 -5.18 31.05
C VAL A 434 -2.00 -4.09 31.50
N ALA A 435 -2.00 -3.72 32.78
CA ALA A 435 -1.12 -2.67 33.28
C ALA A 435 0.35 -2.92 32.88
N PRO A 436 1.06 -1.94 32.28
CA PRO A 436 2.43 -2.13 31.81
C PRO A 436 3.40 -2.35 32.97
N GLN A 437 4.53 -3.03 32.69
CA GLN A 437 5.55 -3.21 33.71
C GLN A 437 6.27 -1.88 34.02
N PRO A 438 6.56 -1.56 35.30
CA PRO A 438 7.28 -0.35 35.69
C PRO A 438 8.64 -0.22 34.99
N LEU A 439 8.94 1.02 34.58
CA LEU A 439 10.25 1.44 34.10
C LEU A 439 11.14 1.82 35.28
N LEU A 440 12.42 1.48 35.18
CA LEU A 440 13.41 1.60 36.26
C LEU A 440 14.74 2.08 35.68
N GLU A 441 15.50 2.88 36.43
CA GLU A 441 16.85 3.34 36.04
C GLU A 441 16.91 3.93 34.61
N ARG A 442 15.85 4.65 34.20
CA ARG A 442 15.73 5.24 32.86
C ARG A 442 16.70 6.42 32.72
N GLU A 443 17.48 6.42 31.65
CA GLU A 443 18.31 7.55 31.21
C GLU A 443 18.05 7.82 29.72
N GLY A 444 17.51 9.01 29.41
CA GLY A 444 17.15 9.41 28.05
C GLY A 444 15.75 10.03 28.01
N ALA A 445 15.06 9.84 26.88
CA ALA A 445 13.72 10.35 26.64
C ALA A 445 12.62 9.54 27.36
N ALA A 446 11.39 10.05 27.35
CA ALA A 446 10.22 9.35 27.86
C ALA A 446 9.88 8.12 26.98
N ILE A 447 9.32 7.08 27.60
CA ILE A 447 9.01 5.79 26.96
C ILE A 447 7.52 5.51 27.12
N THR A 448 6.83 5.17 26.03
CA THR A 448 5.53 4.49 26.12
C THR A 448 5.77 2.99 26.27
N ALA A 449 5.34 2.44 27.40
CA ALA A 449 5.42 1.01 27.71
C ALA A 449 4.03 0.36 27.60
N TYR A 450 3.98 -0.81 26.99
CA TYR A 450 2.76 -1.58 26.79
C TYR A 450 2.93 -3.01 27.31
N GLN A 451 1.86 -3.58 27.86
CA GLN A 451 1.78 -5.00 28.14
C GLN A 451 0.46 -5.58 27.66
N ARG A 452 0.51 -6.77 27.07
CA ARG A 452 -0.66 -7.57 26.78
C ARG A 452 -0.48 -9.00 27.30
N MET A 453 -1.58 -9.65 27.65
CA MET A 453 -1.59 -11.02 28.18
C MET A 453 -2.61 -11.85 27.40
N SER A 454 -2.26 -13.09 27.06
CA SER A 454 -3.15 -14.05 26.38
C SER A 454 -4.39 -14.34 27.25
N SER A 455 -5.58 -14.19 26.67
CA SER A 455 -6.84 -14.57 27.32
C SER A 455 -7.15 -16.07 27.15
N ASP A 456 -6.59 -16.69 26.12
CA ASP A 456 -6.66 -18.13 25.89
C ASP A 456 -5.82 -18.91 26.91
N GLY A 457 -6.24 -20.15 27.21
CA GLY A 457 -5.59 -21.05 28.16
C GLY A 457 -4.28 -21.68 27.68
N GLU A 458 -3.43 -20.90 27.02
CA GLU A 458 -2.19 -21.34 26.38
C GLU A 458 -1.14 -21.85 27.37
N PRO A 459 -0.26 -22.80 26.98
CA PRO A 459 0.84 -23.24 27.82
C PRO A 459 1.84 -22.12 28.13
N SER A 460 1.90 -21.74 29.39
CA SER A 460 2.86 -20.79 29.96
C SER A 460 4.08 -21.45 30.62
N ALA A 461 5.09 -20.65 30.95
CA ALA A 461 6.32 -21.09 31.63
C ALA A 461 6.15 -21.19 33.16
N SER A 462 5.29 -20.36 33.74
CA SER A 462 4.95 -20.28 35.15
C SER A 462 3.70 -21.11 35.49
N ASP A 463 3.49 -21.41 36.78
CA ASP A 463 2.38 -22.26 37.21
C ASP A 463 1.10 -21.42 37.36
N GLY A 464 0.26 -21.38 36.33
CA GLY A 464 -1.01 -20.64 36.33
C GLY A 464 -0.93 -19.22 35.74
N GLY A 465 0.20 -18.82 35.17
CA GLY A 465 0.31 -17.62 34.33
C GLY A 465 -0.10 -17.88 32.87
N ALA A 466 0.11 -16.90 32.00
CA ALA A 466 -0.21 -16.94 30.57
C ALA A 466 0.81 -16.12 29.76
N PRO A 467 1.04 -16.44 28.47
CA PRO A 467 1.97 -15.70 27.60
C PRO A 467 1.71 -14.20 27.56
N ARG A 468 2.80 -13.41 27.53
CA ARG A 468 2.75 -11.94 27.54
C ARG A 468 3.61 -11.32 26.44
N LEU A 469 3.07 -10.26 25.84
CA LEU A 469 3.82 -9.27 25.06
C LEU A 469 4.21 -8.12 25.99
N LEU A 470 5.48 -7.69 25.92
CA LEU A 470 5.94 -6.42 26.47
C LEU A 470 6.49 -5.60 25.31
N ALA A 471 6.00 -4.40 25.09
CA ALA A 471 6.43 -3.54 23.99
C ALA A 471 6.80 -2.15 24.49
N PHE A 472 7.82 -1.54 23.87
CA PHE A 472 8.34 -0.24 24.26
C PHE A 472 8.69 0.59 23.02
N ARG A 473 8.40 1.89 23.07
CA ARG A 473 8.83 2.93 22.11
C ARG A 473 9.11 4.23 22.85
N LEU A 474 9.77 5.19 22.21
CA LEU A 474 9.80 6.56 22.74
C LEU A 474 8.41 7.20 22.70
N ALA A 475 8.10 8.04 23.68
CA ALA A 475 6.77 8.65 23.82
C ALA A 475 6.44 9.57 22.64
N ASP A 476 7.38 10.47 22.28
CA ASP A 476 7.43 11.07 20.96
C ASP A 476 8.08 10.09 19.98
N SER A 477 7.32 9.65 18.98
CA SER A 477 7.76 8.76 17.91
C SER A 477 8.78 9.38 16.95
N ASN A 478 8.99 10.70 17.01
CA ASN A 478 10.00 11.42 16.24
C ASN A 478 11.31 11.64 16.99
N ASP A 479 11.37 11.36 18.29
CA ASP A 479 12.58 11.55 19.09
C ASP A 479 13.71 10.60 18.66
N GLU A 480 14.91 11.14 18.46
CA GLU A 480 16.12 10.41 18.06
C GLU A 480 17.03 10.07 19.25
N THR A 481 16.58 10.33 20.49
CA THR A 481 17.34 10.13 21.72
C THR A 481 17.54 8.66 22.06
N GLU A 482 18.81 8.23 22.02
CA GLU A 482 19.28 6.97 22.61
C GLU A 482 18.93 6.91 24.10
N THR A 483 18.00 6.02 24.45
CA THR A 483 17.41 5.90 25.78
C THR A 483 17.68 4.50 26.33
N ARG A 484 18.20 4.41 27.55
CA ARG A 484 18.46 3.13 28.24
C ARG A 484 17.62 3.02 29.50
N PHE A 485 17.18 1.81 29.82
CA PHE A 485 16.32 1.55 30.97
C PHE A 485 16.42 0.10 31.44
N ALA A 486 15.95 -0.16 32.64
CA ALA A 486 15.56 -1.49 33.10
C ALA A 486 14.04 -1.51 33.33
N THR A 487 13.46 -2.70 33.49
CA THR A 487 12.04 -2.86 33.83
C THR A 487 11.86 -4.00 34.82
N ALA A 488 10.76 -4.01 35.57
CA ALA A 488 10.37 -5.20 36.32
C ALA A 488 9.68 -6.22 35.39
N ILE A 489 9.64 -7.49 35.79
CA ILE A 489 8.75 -8.48 35.17
C ILE A 489 8.08 -9.29 36.29
N VAL A 490 6.75 -9.20 36.40
CA VAL A 490 5.94 -9.96 37.36
C VAL A 490 4.93 -10.83 36.60
N LEU A 491 4.97 -12.14 36.82
CA LEU A 491 4.18 -13.13 36.06
C LEU A 491 2.90 -13.61 36.77
N GLY A 492 2.53 -13.00 37.89
CA GLY A 492 1.26 -13.26 38.60
C GLY A 492 0.06 -12.60 37.91
N GLU A 493 -1.14 -12.71 38.50
CA GLU A 493 -2.31 -11.94 38.01
C GLU A 493 -1.92 -10.45 37.92
N PRO A 494 -2.01 -9.81 36.73
CA PRO A 494 -1.68 -8.41 36.57
C PRO A 494 -2.78 -7.54 37.19
N GLU A 495 -2.44 -6.29 37.51
CA GLU A 495 -3.46 -5.29 37.80
C GLU A 495 -4.26 -4.99 36.52
N GLU A 496 -5.56 -4.75 36.66
CA GLU A 496 -6.40 -4.27 35.57
C GLU A 496 -5.84 -2.92 35.08
N VAL A 497 -5.95 -2.65 33.77
CA VAL A 497 -5.63 -1.31 33.25
C VAL A 497 -6.58 -0.34 33.95
N GLY A 498 -6.04 0.59 34.74
CA GLY A 498 -6.83 1.68 35.30
C GLY A 498 -7.52 2.46 34.17
N GLU A 499 -8.72 3.00 34.40
CA GLU A 499 -9.45 3.74 33.37
C GLU A 499 -8.54 4.82 32.77
N ALA A 500 -8.16 4.63 31.50
CA ALA A 500 -7.21 5.49 30.81
C ALA A 500 -7.89 6.82 30.50
N GLY A 501 -7.64 7.78 31.36
CA GLY A 501 -7.99 9.18 31.22
C GLY A 501 -6.89 10.02 31.87
N PRO A 502 -6.73 11.28 31.45
CA PRO A 502 -5.77 12.18 32.06
C PRO A 502 -6.11 12.41 33.53
N THR A 503 -5.09 12.59 34.36
CA THR A 503 -5.22 12.70 35.83
C THR A 503 -6.19 13.79 36.28
N ALA A 504 -6.36 14.87 35.50
CA ALA A 504 -7.46 15.81 35.63
C ALA A 504 -7.97 16.31 34.26
N ASP A 505 -9.14 15.82 33.87
CA ASP A 505 -9.99 16.29 32.77
C ASP A 505 -10.41 17.76 32.91
N ASP A 506 -10.72 18.42 31.79
CA ASP A 506 -11.16 19.83 31.67
C ASP A 506 -12.26 20.24 32.66
N ARG A 507 -13.09 19.28 33.09
CA ARG A 507 -14.21 19.45 34.04
C ARG A 507 -13.92 19.02 35.47
N ASP A 508 -12.72 18.56 35.80
CA ASP A 508 -12.39 18.18 37.17
C ASP A 508 -12.59 19.36 38.13
N GLU A 509 -13.28 19.12 39.26
CA GLU A 509 -13.59 20.17 40.25
C GLU A 509 -12.31 20.75 40.92
N ALA A 510 -11.14 20.13 40.74
CA ALA A 510 -9.84 20.63 41.16
C ALA A 510 -9.23 21.67 40.22
N ILE A 511 -9.63 21.73 38.93
CA ILE A 511 -9.12 22.76 38.01
C ILE A 511 -9.83 24.09 38.28
N THR A 512 -9.04 25.13 38.54
CA THR A 512 -9.52 26.50 38.75
C THR A 512 -9.21 27.36 37.53
N TYR A 513 -10.27 27.79 36.84
CA TYR A 513 -10.20 28.75 35.74
C TYR A 513 -10.45 30.18 36.25
N ASP A 514 -9.59 31.13 35.89
CA ASP A 514 -9.79 32.58 36.06
C ASP A 514 -9.63 33.30 34.72
N GLY A 515 -10.32 34.43 34.55
CA GLY A 515 -10.52 35.04 33.24
C GLY A 515 -11.59 34.35 32.39
N GLY A 516 -11.68 34.74 31.12
CA GLY A 516 -12.84 34.48 30.25
C GLY A 516 -12.89 33.11 29.58
N TRP A 517 -12.72 32.03 30.32
CA TRP A 517 -12.85 30.67 29.80
C TRP A 517 -14.31 30.28 29.52
N GLU A 518 -14.54 29.56 28.42
CA GLU A 518 -15.79 28.91 28.06
C GLU A 518 -15.61 27.43 27.78
N GLN A 519 -16.66 26.67 28.04
CA GLN A 519 -16.74 25.21 27.89
C GLN A 519 -17.34 24.85 26.53
N VAL A 520 -16.73 23.91 25.81
CA VAL A 520 -17.06 23.54 24.43
C VAL A 520 -17.21 22.02 24.31
N GLU A 521 -18.19 21.59 23.51
CA GLU A 521 -18.33 20.17 23.13
C GLU A 521 -17.31 19.84 22.04
N ASP A 522 -16.43 18.87 22.32
CA ASP A 522 -15.44 18.37 21.37
C ASP A 522 -15.32 16.84 21.54
N PRO A 523 -15.86 16.02 20.62
CA PRO A 523 -15.89 14.57 20.76
C PRO A 523 -14.50 13.91 20.68
N THR A 524 -13.43 14.69 20.44
CA THR A 524 -12.04 14.20 20.41
C THR A 524 -11.28 14.47 21.71
N ALA A 525 -11.84 15.30 22.59
CA ALA A 525 -11.29 15.67 23.88
C ALA A 525 -11.56 14.59 24.95
N ALA A 526 -10.78 14.59 26.02
CA ALA A 526 -11.12 13.85 27.24
C ALA A 526 -12.51 14.26 27.74
N GLY A 527 -13.27 13.29 28.26
CA GLY A 527 -14.67 13.51 28.67
C GLY A 527 -15.63 13.94 27.54
N GLY A 528 -15.16 14.07 26.29
CA GLY A 528 -15.85 14.65 25.15
C GLY A 528 -16.01 16.18 25.18
N THR A 529 -15.25 16.90 26.00
CA THR A 529 -15.32 18.38 26.11
C THR A 529 -13.98 19.04 26.45
N LEU A 530 -13.85 20.32 26.11
CA LEU A 530 -12.67 21.12 26.47
C LEU A 530 -13.04 22.53 26.90
N SER A 531 -12.10 23.21 27.57
CA SER A 531 -12.22 24.60 27.98
C SER A 531 -11.33 25.47 27.11
N ARG A 532 -11.82 26.62 26.65
CA ARG A 532 -11.03 27.56 25.83
C ARG A 532 -11.21 29.03 26.20
N THR A 533 -10.27 29.86 25.81
CA THR A 533 -10.28 31.32 26.04
C THR A 533 -9.59 32.08 24.91
N GLU A 534 -10.06 33.29 24.61
CA GLU A 534 -9.35 34.30 23.82
C GLU A 534 -8.83 35.45 24.72
N ALA A 535 -9.14 35.42 26.02
CA ALA A 535 -8.90 36.53 26.94
C ALA A 535 -7.46 36.54 27.44
N ALA A 536 -6.66 37.50 26.98
CA ALA A 536 -5.30 37.74 27.44
C ALA A 536 -5.22 37.85 28.98
N GLY A 537 -4.35 37.05 29.61
CA GLY A 537 -4.18 36.93 31.05
C GLY A 537 -5.20 36.04 31.76
N ALA A 538 -6.05 35.31 31.04
CA ALA A 538 -6.85 34.23 31.60
C ALA A 538 -5.97 33.02 31.94
N THR A 539 -6.28 32.34 33.05
CA THR A 539 -5.49 31.22 33.56
C THR A 539 -6.33 29.99 33.85
N ALA A 540 -5.75 28.81 33.66
CA ALA A 540 -6.25 27.54 34.19
C ALA A 540 -5.17 26.98 35.13
N SER A 541 -5.55 26.55 36.33
CA SER A 541 -4.60 26.09 37.34
C SER A 541 -5.08 24.83 38.05
N TRP A 542 -4.13 23.93 38.32
CA TRP A 542 -4.38 22.65 38.97
C TRP A 542 -3.22 22.30 39.91
N THR A 543 -3.54 21.64 41.03
CA THR A 543 -2.57 21.20 42.03
C THR A 543 -2.47 19.68 41.99
N PHE A 544 -1.26 19.16 41.84
CA PHE A 544 -0.97 17.74 41.67
C PHE A 544 0.14 17.29 42.63
N THR A 545 0.45 15.99 42.64
CA THR A 545 1.59 15.42 43.36
C THR A 545 2.34 14.49 42.41
N GLY A 546 3.66 14.63 42.35
CA GLY A 546 4.54 13.85 41.47
C GLY A 546 5.73 14.67 40.98
N THR A 547 6.52 14.12 40.06
CA THR A 547 7.76 14.74 39.52
C THR A 547 7.60 15.38 38.14
N ALA A 548 6.43 15.25 37.50
CA ALA A 548 6.15 15.80 36.18
C ALA A 548 4.66 16.15 36.00
N VAL A 549 4.35 16.99 35.01
CA VAL A 549 2.98 17.30 34.57
C VAL A 549 2.92 17.64 33.08
N ASP A 550 1.90 17.12 32.41
CA ASP A 550 1.60 17.36 31.01
C ASP A 550 0.37 18.26 30.86
N VAL A 551 0.38 19.11 29.83
CA VAL A 551 -0.71 20.02 29.47
C VAL A 551 -1.27 19.59 28.12
N ILE A 552 -2.50 19.11 28.10
CA ILE A 552 -3.17 18.55 26.92
C ILE A 552 -4.17 19.57 26.38
N THR A 553 -4.15 19.82 25.08
CA THR A 553 -5.04 20.79 24.42
C THR A 553 -5.45 20.32 23.03
N ALA A 554 -6.55 20.88 22.50
CA ALA A 554 -6.86 20.73 21.09
C ALA A 554 -5.87 21.52 20.21
N SER A 555 -5.79 21.19 18.92
CA SER A 555 -5.09 22.01 17.93
C SER A 555 -6.05 22.75 16.99
N GLY A 556 -5.60 23.84 16.38
CA GLY A 556 -6.41 24.58 15.39
C GLY A 556 -5.71 25.76 14.73
N THR A 557 -6.18 26.13 13.54
CA THR A 557 -5.71 27.31 12.78
C THR A 557 -5.95 28.64 13.50
N ASP A 558 -6.84 28.66 14.49
CA ASP A 558 -7.18 29.82 15.32
C ASP A 558 -6.41 29.90 16.66
N HIS A 559 -5.53 28.93 16.95
CA HIS A 559 -4.83 28.88 18.23
C HIS A 559 -3.66 29.89 18.33
N GLY A 560 -3.48 30.45 19.52
CA GLY A 560 -2.48 31.45 19.87
C GLY A 560 -1.45 30.94 20.88
N MET A 561 -0.72 31.87 21.50
CA MET A 561 0.34 31.59 22.46
C MET A 561 -0.18 31.52 23.91
N ALA A 562 0.30 30.53 24.66
CA ALA A 562 0.15 30.41 26.11
C ALA A 562 1.52 30.26 26.79
N ARG A 563 1.55 30.41 28.13
CA ARG A 563 2.72 30.04 28.96
C ARG A 563 2.35 29.08 30.06
N VAL A 564 3.31 28.26 30.48
CA VAL A 564 3.20 27.35 31.63
C VAL A 564 4.07 27.84 32.77
N LEU A 565 3.48 27.89 33.95
CA LEU A 565 4.18 28.09 35.22
C LEU A 565 3.94 26.89 36.13
N VAL A 566 4.95 26.49 36.91
CA VAL A 566 4.80 25.55 38.03
C VAL A 566 5.33 26.22 39.30
N ASP A 567 4.55 26.19 40.37
CA ASP A 567 4.80 26.87 41.65
C ASP A 567 5.10 28.38 41.54
N GLY A 568 4.70 28.99 40.42
CA GLY A 568 4.94 30.40 40.09
C GLY A 568 6.28 30.71 39.42
N GLU A 569 7.09 29.69 39.10
CA GLU A 569 8.22 29.80 38.18
C GLU A 569 7.75 29.54 36.73
N GLU A 570 8.23 30.32 35.76
CA GLU A 570 7.83 30.18 34.35
C GLU A 570 8.74 29.17 33.65
N HIS A 571 8.16 28.09 33.13
CA HIS A 571 8.91 27.02 32.46
C HIS A 571 9.07 27.30 30.96
N GLY A 572 8.05 27.87 30.33
CA GLY A 572 8.13 28.29 28.92
C GLY A 572 6.79 28.71 28.31
N THR A 573 6.80 28.89 26.99
CA THR A 573 5.63 29.22 26.18
C THR A 573 5.35 28.12 25.16
N PHE A 574 4.07 27.93 24.82
CA PHE A 574 3.63 26.97 23.81
C PHE A 574 2.52 27.55 22.93
N THR A 575 2.22 26.85 21.85
CA THR A 575 1.03 27.04 21.02
C THR A 575 0.61 25.72 20.41
N SER A 576 -0.69 25.56 20.20
CA SER A 576 -1.30 24.39 19.54
C SER A 576 -1.82 24.76 18.16
N HIS A 577 -1.18 25.77 17.55
CA HIS A 577 -1.48 26.24 16.20
C HIS A 577 -1.03 25.25 15.14
N VAL A 578 -1.84 25.11 14.10
CA VAL A 578 -1.54 24.36 12.88
C VAL A 578 -1.86 25.22 11.66
N ASP A 579 -1.08 25.10 10.59
CA ASP A 579 -1.28 25.89 9.36
C ASP A 579 -2.57 25.50 8.59
N THR A 580 -3.12 24.31 8.85
CA THR A 580 -4.30 23.77 8.18
C THR A 580 -5.14 22.89 9.10
N GLU A 581 -6.46 22.84 8.87
CA GLU A 581 -7.36 21.91 9.55
C GLU A 581 -7.27 20.47 8.99
N GLN A 582 -6.66 20.30 7.80
CA GLN A 582 -6.52 18.99 7.16
C GLN A 582 -5.40 18.18 7.84
N ASN A 583 -5.74 17.00 8.38
CA ASN A 583 -4.84 16.10 9.11
C ASN A 583 -4.24 16.68 10.41
N LYS A 584 -4.86 17.70 11.01
CA LYS A 584 -4.40 18.20 12.31
C LYS A 584 -4.57 17.13 13.41
N PRO A 585 -3.61 16.99 14.36
CA PRO A 585 -3.81 16.15 15.54
C PRO A 585 -4.94 16.74 16.38
N ALA A 586 -5.97 15.95 16.70
CA ALA A 586 -7.16 16.49 17.36
C ALA A 586 -6.85 17.03 18.76
N GLN A 587 -6.10 16.26 19.56
CA GLN A 587 -5.48 16.65 20.82
C GLN A 587 -3.95 16.52 20.74
N VAL A 588 -3.23 17.33 21.53
CA VAL A 588 -1.76 17.31 21.66
C VAL A 588 -1.35 17.55 23.11
N ILE A 589 -0.25 16.92 23.54
CA ILE A 589 0.50 17.39 24.72
C ILE A 589 1.21 18.68 24.27
N ALA A 590 0.59 19.81 24.55
CA ALA A 590 1.06 21.12 24.10
C ALA A 590 2.26 21.62 24.92
N TYR A 591 2.42 21.12 26.15
CA TYR A 591 3.59 21.38 26.97
C TYR A 591 3.79 20.28 28.04
N GLN A 592 5.03 20.00 28.41
CA GLN A 592 5.40 19.06 29.47
C GLN A 592 6.43 19.73 30.41
N VAL A 593 6.28 19.51 31.71
CA VAL A 593 7.26 19.91 32.73
C VAL A 593 7.76 18.66 33.46
N THR A 594 9.07 18.41 33.39
CA THR A 594 9.76 17.30 34.05
C THR A 594 10.68 17.79 35.18
N ASP A 595 11.33 16.85 35.87
CA ASP A 595 12.40 17.09 36.84
C ASP A 595 11.99 17.95 38.05
N LEU A 596 10.69 17.92 38.40
CA LEU A 596 10.18 18.54 39.61
C LEU A 596 10.57 17.72 40.84
N ALA A 597 10.63 18.37 42.00
CA ALA A 597 11.11 17.75 43.23
C ALA A 597 9.96 17.09 43.98
N GLU A 598 9.92 15.75 43.94
CA GLU A 598 8.84 14.89 44.45
C GLU A 598 8.04 15.47 45.63
N GLY A 599 6.77 15.79 45.36
CA GLY A 599 5.90 16.52 46.27
C GLY A 599 4.69 17.16 45.59
N GLU A 600 4.01 18.03 46.33
CA GLU A 600 2.82 18.78 45.88
C GLU A 600 3.24 20.02 45.08
N HIS A 601 2.76 20.12 43.84
CA HIS A 601 3.05 21.19 42.88
C HIS A 601 1.78 21.82 42.34
N THR A 602 1.83 23.06 41.86
CA THR A 602 0.70 23.73 41.18
C THR A 602 1.10 24.23 39.79
N VAL A 603 0.48 23.67 38.76
CA VAL A 603 0.61 24.12 37.37
C VAL A 603 -0.37 25.26 37.09
N VAL A 604 0.04 26.19 36.23
CA VAL A 604 -0.78 27.29 35.71
C VAL A 604 -0.51 27.46 34.22
N VAL A 605 -1.55 27.31 33.40
CA VAL A 605 -1.55 27.72 31.97
C VAL A 605 -2.11 29.13 31.91
N GLU A 606 -1.39 30.07 31.30
CA GLU A 606 -1.82 31.46 31.11
C GLU A 606 -1.86 31.83 29.62
N ALA A 607 -3.03 32.24 29.13
CA ALA A 607 -3.21 32.68 27.75
C ALA A 607 -2.60 34.08 27.55
N LEU A 608 -1.66 34.22 26.61
CA LEU A 608 -0.95 35.49 26.41
C LEU A 608 -1.77 36.50 25.58
N GLY A 609 -2.74 36.02 24.79
CA GLY A 609 -3.52 36.84 23.85
C GLY A 609 -2.70 37.34 22.66
N GLU A 610 -1.62 36.62 22.34
CA GLU A 610 -0.77 36.82 21.17
C GLU A 610 -0.99 35.66 20.19
N ALA A 611 -0.95 35.95 18.88
CA ALA A 611 -1.10 34.93 17.85
C ALA A 611 0.18 34.10 17.71
N ALA A 612 0.02 32.83 17.30
CA ALA A 612 1.13 31.95 17.00
C ALA A 612 1.97 32.45 15.80
N PRO A 613 3.26 32.10 15.68
CA PRO A 613 4.04 32.38 14.49
C PRO A 613 3.44 31.69 13.25
N GLY A 614 2.82 32.46 12.35
CA GLY A 614 2.13 31.96 11.15
C GLY A 614 0.61 32.16 11.20
N GLY A 615 0.01 32.11 12.40
CA GLY A 615 -1.42 32.24 12.62
C GLY A 615 -1.94 33.67 12.81
N GLU A 616 -3.26 33.84 12.67
CA GLU A 616 -3.97 35.09 12.97
C GLU A 616 -4.86 35.03 14.23
N GLY A 617 -5.11 33.83 14.77
CA GLY A 617 -5.98 33.61 15.93
C GLY A 617 -5.27 33.68 17.28
N THR A 618 -6.04 33.79 18.37
CA THR A 618 -5.54 33.91 19.76
C THR A 618 -6.21 32.94 20.72
N VAL A 619 -6.80 31.84 20.23
CA VAL A 619 -7.47 30.85 21.06
C VAL A 619 -6.45 30.04 21.85
N VAL A 620 -6.69 29.84 23.14
CA VAL A 620 -5.98 28.85 23.97
C VAL A 620 -7.03 27.89 24.48
N SER A 621 -6.85 26.60 24.20
CA SER A 621 -7.65 25.51 24.76
C SER A 621 -6.89 24.79 25.87
N LEU A 622 -7.63 24.07 26.71
CA LEU A 622 -7.17 23.08 27.68
C LEU A 622 -8.20 21.94 27.66
N ASP A 623 -7.71 20.75 27.33
CA ASP A 623 -8.44 19.49 27.41
C ASP A 623 -8.17 18.83 28.76
N ALA A 624 -6.92 18.74 29.18
CA ALA A 624 -6.60 18.15 30.48
C ALA A 624 -5.21 18.50 31.02
N PHE A 625 -5.00 18.15 32.29
CA PHE A 625 -3.67 17.92 32.84
C PHE A 625 -3.48 16.43 33.12
N ASP A 626 -2.26 15.93 32.92
CA ASP A 626 -1.89 14.58 33.32
C ASP A 626 -0.62 14.57 34.15
N VAL A 627 -0.52 13.62 35.09
CA VAL A 627 0.72 13.34 35.84
C VAL A 627 1.27 12.03 35.27
N PRO A 628 2.37 12.08 34.50
CA PRO A 628 3.01 10.87 34.00
C PRO A 628 3.34 9.91 35.16
N ALA A 629 3.06 8.62 34.97
CA ALA A 629 3.38 7.61 35.97
C ALA A 629 4.88 7.64 36.31
N GLU A 630 5.21 7.69 37.61
CA GLU A 630 6.59 7.79 38.08
C GLU A 630 7.47 6.62 37.59
N ASP A 631 8.67 6.95 37.10
CA ASP A 631 9.78 5.99 37.03
C ASP A 631 10.14 5.57 38.48
N GLY A 632 9.86 4.33 38.86
CA GLY A 632 10.02 3.90 40.24
C GLY A 632 11.48 3.84 40.70
N GLU A 633 11.89 4.74 41.61
CA GLU A 633 13.17 4.60 42.32
C GLU A 633 13.16 3.44 43.34
N ASP A 634 11.98 3.11 43.89
CA ASP A 634 11.79 1.99 44.81
C ASP A 634 11.40 0.70 44.04
N GLY A 635 12.20 -0.36 44.19
CA GLY A 635 12.05 -1.59 43.39
C GLY A 635 10.74 -2.36 43.66
N VAL A 636 10.11 -2.82 42.58
CA VAL A 636 8.81 -3.52 42.57
C VAL A 636 8.76 -4.72 43.54
N GLU A 637 7.77 -4.76 44.43
CA GLU A 637 7.54 -5.90 45.32
C GLU A 637 6.98 -7.10 44.55
N ILE A 638 7.69 -8.24 44.58
CA ILE A 638 7.21 -9.49 43.97
C ILE A 638 6.44 -10.28 45.05
N PRO A 639 5.14 -10.59 44.84
CA PRO A 639 4.35 -11.30 45.85
C PRO A 639 4.86 -12.70 46.17
N ASP A 640 4.69 -13.14 47.42
CA ASP A 640 5.06 -14.48 47.89
C ASP A 640 4.46 -15.60 47.00
N GLY A 641 5.34 -16.34 46.32
CA GLY A 641 4.96 -17.45 45.43
C GLY A 641 4.67 -17.06 43.97
N VAL A 642 4.73 -15.78 43.62
CA VAL A 642 4.71 -15.31 42.23
C VAL A 642 6.11 -15.36 41.64
N VAL A 643 6.22 -15.75 40.36
CA VAL A 643 7.47 -15.67 39.61
C VAL A 643 7.66 -14.24 39.09
N GLY A 644 8.81 -13.63 39.39
CA GLY A 644 9.14 -12.30 38.87
C GLY A 644 10.56 -11.87 39.19
N TRP A 645 10.94 -10.71 38.67
CA TRP A 645 12.24 -10.07 38.81
C TRP A 645 12.06 -8.56 38.96
N GLN A 646 12.70 -7.97 39.99
CA GLN A 646 12.59 -6.54 40.28
C GLN A 646 13.36 -5.67 39.29
N ARG A 647 14.21 -6.27 38.46
CA ARG A 647 15.04 -5.60 37.45
C ARG A 647 15.40 -6.58 36.34
N VAL A 648 15.09 -6.20 35.11
CA VAL A 648 15.43 -6.89 33.86
C VAL A 648 16.08 -5.85 32.93
N PRO A 649 17.31 -6.08 32.42
CA PRO A 649 18.15 -7.26 32.66
C PRO A 649 18.57 -7.41 34.13
N GLN A 650 18.74 -8.65 34.62
CA GLN A 650 19.09 -8.93 36.02
C GLN A 650 20.51 -8.52 36.39
N GLN A 651 21.41 -8.42 35.40
CA GLN A 651 22.79 -8.01 35.65
C GLN A 651 22.85 -6.48 35.84
N ALA A 652 23.42 -6.04 36.98
CA ALA A 652 23.69 -4.63 37.24
C ALA A 652 24.53 -3.99 36.12
N ASP A 653 24.37 -2.68 35.93
CA ASP A 653 24.98 -1.89 34.85
C ASP A 653 24.64 -2.36 33.42
N THR A 654 23.65 -3.25 33.26
CA THR A 654 23.13 -3.74 31.97
C THR A 654 21.69 -3.26 31.79
N PHE A 655 21.30 -2.84 30.59
CA PHE A 655 20.04 -2.15 30.31
C PHE A 655 19.41 -2.66 29.01
N LEU A 656 18.10 -2.49 28.85
CA LEU A 656 17.45 -2.43 27.54
C LEU A 656 17.82 -1.09 26.88
N THR A 657 17.90 -1.08 25.54
CA THR A 657 18.19 0.13 24.76
C THR A 657 17.04 0.40 23.80
N LEU A 658 16.37 1.54 23.96
CA LEU A 658 15.55 2.15 22.93
C LEU A 658 16.41 3.18 22.19
N HIS A 659 16.83 2.80 21.00
CA HIS A 659 17.51 3.72 20.10
C HIS A 659 16.53 4.77 19.56
N GLY A 660 17.09 5.86 19.02
CA GLY A 660 16.29 6.91 18.37
C GLY A 660 15.29 6.33 17.37
N ARG A 661 14.00 6.69 17.54
CA ARG A 661 12.87 6.28 16.69
C ARG A 661 12.71 4.76 16.54
N ASP A 662 13.24 3.97 17.46
CA ASP A 662 13.17 2.51 17.47
C ASP A 662 12.02 2.00 18.35
N ALA A 663 11.73 0.70 18.24
CA ALA A 663 10.78 0.01 19.11
C ALA A 663 11.26 -1.41 19.45
N LEU A 664 10.86 -1.89 20.62
CA LEU A 664 11.19 -3.20 21.15
C LEU A 664 9.91 -4.03 21.37
N CYS A 665 10.00 -5.33 21.06
CA CYS A 665 9.05 -6.35 21.49
C CYS A 665 9.81 -7.45 22.26
N LEU A 666 9.37 -7.71 23.49
CA LEU A 666 9.86 -8.80 24.33
C LEU A 666 8.70 -9.76 24.59
N VAL A 667 9.03 -11.03 24.82
CA VAL A 667 8.05 -12.04 25.21
C VAL A 667 8.35 -12.57 26.60
N ALA A 668 7.30 -12.86 27.36
CA ALA A 668 7.39 -13.46 28.69
C ALA A 668 6.34 -14.56 28.89
N ASP A 669 6.62 -15.44 29.84
CA ASP A 669 5.76 -16.51 30.33
C ASP A 669 5.17 -17.45 29.25
N THR A 670 5.98 -17.84 28.27
CA THR A 670 5.54 -18.60 27.09
C THR A 670 6.32 -19.91 26.92
N VAL A 671 5.96 -20.72 25.92
CA VAL A 671 6.60 -22.00 25.62
C VAL A 671 7.11 -22.03 24.19
N ILE A 672 8.43 -22.18 24.00
CA ILE A 672 9.07 -22.29 22.68
C ILE A 672 9.56 -23.73 22.45
N GLY A 673 9.05 -24.40 21.41
CA GLY A 673 9.42 -25.79 21.10
C GLY A 673 9.18 -26.80 22.24
N GLY A 674 8.22 -26.52 23.13
CA GLY A 674 7.95 -27.30 24.35
C GLY A 674 8.81 -26.91 25.57
N HIS A 675 9.71 -25.94 25.46
CA HIS A 675 10.54 -25.44 26.54
C HIS A 675 9.97 -24.14 27.14
N ALA A 676 9.88 -24.08 28.48
CA ALA A 676 9.38 -22.93 29.21
C ALA A 676 10.33 -21.72 29.13
N LEU A 677 9.90 -20.66 28.43
CA LEU A 677 10.56 -19.36 28.35
C LEU A 677 9.90 -18.37 29.31
N LEU A 678 10.60 -18.08 30.40
CA LEU A 678 10.13 -17.15 31.41
C LEU A 678 10.18 -15.70 30.91
N TYR A 679 11.27 -15.32 30.22
CA TYR A 679 11.31 -14.15 29.33
C TYR A 679 12.53 -14.20 28.40
N ALA A 680 12.49 -13.41 27.34
CA ALA A 680 13.65 -13.04 26.52
C ALA A 680 13.64 -11.54 26.21
N THR A 681 14.80 -10.88 26.31
CA THR A 681 14.98 -9.50 25.83
C THR A 681 15.32 -9.42 24.34
N SER A 682 15.70 -10.54 23.72
CA SER A 682 15.74 -10.71 22.26
C SER A 682 14.37 -11.16 21.76
N ALA A 683 13.86 -10.56 20.68
CA ALA A 683 12.58 -10.93 20.10
C ALA A 683 12.66 -12.30 19.39
N PRO A 684 11.67 -13.20 19.55
CA PRO A 684 11.55 -14.39 18.71
C PRO A 684 11.36 -14.02 17.23
N PHE A 685 12.03 -14.74 16.34
CA PHE A 685 12.03 -14.47 14.90
C PHE A 685 11.75 -15.77 14.12
N GLY A 686 10.60 -15.83 13.46
CA GLY A 686 10.18 -16.94 12.62
C GLY A 686 9.74 -18.19 13.38
N PRO A 687 9.08 -19.13 12.67
CA PRO A 687 8.49 -20.32 13.28
C PRO A 687 9.53 -21.22 13.96
N THR A 688 9.15 -21.84 15.08
CA THR A 688 10.00 -22.82 15.78
C THR A 688 10.16 -24.10 14.95
N LEU A 689 11.39 -24.47 14.59
CA LEU A 689 11.64 -25.55 13.62
C LEU A 689 11.89 -26.90 14.30
N PRO A 690 11.27 -28.02 13.84
CA PRO A 690 11.59 -29.36 14.33
C PRO A 690 13.04 -29.74 14.03
N ARG A 691 13.74 -30.29 15.03
CA ARG A 691 15.11 -30.79 14.90
C ARG A 691 15.28 -32.14 15.59
N ARG A 692 16.42 -32.79 15.35
CA ARG A 692 16.67 -34.13 15.84
C ARG A 692 16.69 -34.22 17.38
N GLY A 693 15.56 -34.64 17.96
CA GLY A 693 15.38 -34.75 19.41
C GLY A 693 15.04 -33.43 20.09
N GLY A 694 14.52 -32.45 19.34
CA GLY A 694 14.35 -31.10 19.85
C GLY A 694 13.80 -30.11 18.83
N HIS A 695 14.03 -28.84 19.08
CA HIS A 695 13.57 -27.71 18.26
C HIS A 695 14.67 -26.67 18.07
N LEU A 696 14.54 -25.82 17.05
CA LEU A 696 15.36 -24.63 16.82
C LEU A 696 14.48 -23.39 16.78
N GLN A 697 14.82 -22.38 17.58
CA GLN A 697 14.22 -21.05 17.52
C GLN A 697 15.30 -20.01 17.17
N TYR A 698 14.98 -19.09 16.27
CA TYR A 698 15.80 -17.89 16.04
C TYR A 698 15.34 -16.77 16.96
N LEU A 699 16.29 -15.98 17.45
CA LEU A 699 16.08 -14.78 18.25
C LEU A 699 16.85 -13.61 17.60
N ILE A 700 16.26 -12.42 17.60
CA ILE A 700 16.85 -11.20 17.03
C ILE A 700 17.01 -10.10 18.09
N GLY A 701 17.97 -9.21 17.83
CA GLY A 701 18.12 -7.94 18.51
C GLY A 701 19.05 -7.02 17.72
N ARG A 702 19.34 -5.83 18.22
CA ARG A 702 20.18 -4.86 17.51
C ARG A 702 21.67 -5.05 17.84
N LEU A 703 22.53 -4.89 16.83
CA LEU A 703 23.97 -5.07 16.96
C LEU A 703 24.53 -4.21 18.11
N GLY A 704 25.21 -4.85 19.07
CA GLY A 704 25.77 -4.21 20.26
C GLY A 704 24.90 -4.27 21.51
N ASP A 705 23.60 -4.58 21.39
CA ASP A 705 22.70 -4.63 22.56
C ASP A 705 22.89 -5.91 23.39
N PRO A 706 22.76 -5.83 24.73
CA PRO A 706 22.76 -6.99 25.60
C PRO A 706 21.49 -7.83 25.40
N ALA A 707 21.63 -9.14 25.56
CA ALA A 707 20.51 -10.08 25.58
C ALA A 707 20.51 -10.87 26.89
N GLU A 708 19.31 -11.07 27.44
CA GLU A 708 19.05 -11.95 28.57
C GLU A 708 17.86 -12.85 28.25
N ILE A 709 18.06 -14.17 28.41
CA ILE A 709 17.07 -15.21 28.12
C ILE A 709 16.97 -16.11 29.36
N VAL A 710 15.76 -16.28 29.89
CA VAL A 710 15.52 -17.10 31.09
C VAL A 710 14.56 -18.24 30.78
N LEU A 711 15.00 -19.47 31.04
CA LEU A 711 14.26 -20.71 30.78
C LEU A 711 14.06 -21.51 32.08
N ARG A 712 12.99 -22.32 32.15
CA ARG A 712 12.64 -23.13 33.34
C ARG A 712 12.79 -24.63 33.10
N TYR A 713 13.56 -25.31 33.94
CA TYR A 713 13.84 -26.75 33.88
C TYR A 713 13.67 -27.42 35.23
N ALA A 714 13.35 -28.73 35.22
CA ALA A 714 13.17 -29.50 36.45
C ALA A 714 14.49 -29.84 37.18
N GLN A 715 15.61 -29.83 36.46
CA GLN A 715 16.99 -30.07 36.92
C GLN A 715 17.95 -29.31 36.00
N GLU A 716 19.21 -29.13 36.43
CA GLU A 716 20.23 -28.40 35.66
C GLU A 716 20.37 -28.98 34.23
N PRO A 717 20.07 -28.20 33.18
CA PRO A 717 20.22 -28.64 31.80
C PRO A 717 21.69 -28.62 31.38
N THR A 718 22.04 -29.43 30.38
CA THR A 718 23.34 -29.30 29.69
C THR A 718 23.25 -28.13 28.71
N VAL A 719 24.20 -27.20 28.76
CA VAL A 719 24.31 -26.07 27.83
C VAL A 719 25.63 -26.17 27.07
N GLU A 720 25.56 -26.21 25.74
CA GLU A 720 26.70 -26.07 24.85
C GLU A 720 26.58 -24.73 24.10
N ALA A 721 27.54 -23.82 24.34
CA ALA A 721 27.53 -22.46 23.80
C ALA A 721 28.97 -21.93 23.60
N PRO A 722 29.18 -20.89 22.77
CA PRO A 722 30.47 -20.18 22.68
C PRO A 722 30.83 -19.44 23.97
N ASP A 723 32.12 -19.15 24.16
CA ASP A 723 32.66 -18.40 25.32
C ASP A 723 32.06 -16.98 25.49
N THR A 724 31.35 -16.45 24.47
CA THR A 724 30.63 -15.18 24.52
C THR A 724 29.28 -15.26 25.24
N VAL A 725 28.79 -16.47 25.54
CA VAL A 725 27.53 -16.70 26.25
C VAL A 725 27.82 -17.10 27.70
N THR A 726 27.33 -16.32 28.65
CA THR A 726 27.39 -16.67 30.08
C THR A 726 26.11 -17.38 30.49
N SER A 727 26.23 -18.62 30.97
CA SER A 727 25.11 -19.39 31.54
C SER A 727 25.16 -19.39 33.07
N THR A 728 24.00 -19.21 33.71
CA THR A 728 23.82 -19.28 35.17
C THR A 728 22.64 -20.18 35.49
N TRP A 729 22.83 -21.12 36.44
CA TRP A 729 21.78 -22.03 36.91
C TRP A 729 21.42 -21.73 38.38
N ASP A 730 20.12 -21.68 38.67
CA ASP A 730 19.58 -21.65 40.03
C ASP A 730 18.76 -22.92 40.32
N GLU A 731 19.32 -23.80 41.16
CA GLU A 731 18.69 -25.06 41.61
C GLU A 731 17.41 -24.81 42.43
N GLY A 732 17.28 -23.66 43.10
CA GLY A 732 16.15 -23.33 43.96
C GLY A 732 14.88 -22.95 43.19
N THR A 733 15.02 -22.26 42.07
CA THR A 733 13.92 -21.82 41.20
C THR A 733 13.77 -22.64 39.92
N GLY A 734 14.78 -23.45 39.57
CA GLY A 734 14.85 -24.19 38.31
C GLY A 734 15.15 -23.32 37.10
N GLN A 735 15.74 -22.13 37.30
CA GLN A 735 15.99 -21.15 36.25
C GLN A 735 17.38 -21.34 35.63
N LEU A 736 17.42 -21.44 34.30
CA LEU A 736 18.61 -21.23 33.48
C LEU A 736 18.55 -19.81 32.91
N ARG A 737 19.50 -18.95 33.26
CA ARG A 737 19.70 -17.63 32.65
C ARG A 737 20.88 -17.67 31.69
N LEU A 738 20.70 -17.10 30.50
CA LEU A 738 21.73 -16.90 29.49
C LEU A 738 21.91 -15.40 29.27
N ASN A 739 23.15 -14.93 29.34
CA ASN A 739 23.52 -13.54 29.06
C ASN A 739 24.52 -13.50 27.89
N LEU A 740 24.29 -12.61 26.92
CA LEU A 740 25.20 -12.35 25.80
C LEU A 740 25.03 -10.90 25.28
N THR A 741 25.72 -10.57 24.19
CA THR A 741 25.55 -9.32 23.43
C THR A 741 25.36 -9.70 21.96
N HIS A 742 24.43 -9.06 21.26
CA HIS A 742 24.25 -9.29 19.82
C HIS A 742 25.47 -8.81 19.04
N GLY A 743 26.05 -9.69 18.22
CA GLY A 743 27.22 -9.42 17.39
C GLY A 743 26.94 -9.70 15.91
N GLU A 744 27.91 -9.36 15.06
CA GLU A 744 27.85 -9.62 13.60
C GLU A 744 27.79 -11.13 13.29
N ASP A 745 28.49 -11.95 14.09
CA ASP A 745 28.49 -13.41 13.95
C ASP A 745 27.28 -14.07 14.67
N PRO A 746 26.48 -14.91 13.98
CA PRO A 746 25.39 -15.68 14.60
C PRO A 746 25.83 -16.59 15.76
N VAL A 747 25.18 -16.46 16.91
CA VAL A 747 25.45 -17.27 18.11
C VAL A 747 24.53 -18.49 18.14
N GLN A 748 25.12 -19.69 18.19
CA GLN A 748 24.40 -20.96 18.35
C GLN A 748 24.50 -21.44 19.81
N ILE A 749 23.37 -21.75 20.44
CA ILE A 749 23.29 -22.29 21.80
C ILE A 749 22.46 -23.58 21.75
N GLU A 750 22.98 -24.67 22.31
CA GLU A 750 22.24 -25.93 22.45
C GLU A 750 21.99 -26.24 23.92
N ILE A 751 20.73 -26.46 24.29
CA ILE A 751 20.28 -26.67 25.66
C ILE A 751 19.54 -28.01 25.72
N THR A 752 19.99 -28.95 26.55
CA THR A 752 19.37 -30.28 26.67
C THR A 752 18.95 -30.54 28.12
N GLY A 753 17.66 -30.74 28.36
CA GLY A 753 17.11 -30.92 29.70
C GLY A 753 15.62 -31.27 29.68
N ALA A 754 15.04 -31.56 30.85
CA ALA A 754 13.60 -31.77 31.01
C ALA A 754 12.93 -30.43 31.34
N PRO A 755 12.21 -29.79 30.38
CA PRO A 755 11.58 -28.49 30.60
C PRO A 755 10.46 -28.60 31.62
N MET A 756 10.19 -27.50 32.32
CA MET A 756 9.13 -27.42 33.34
C MET A 756 8.19 -26.26 33.00
N THR A 757 7.02 -26.58 32.45
CA THR A 757 5.97 -25.63 32.03
C THR A 757 4.80 -25.67 33.01
N SER A 758 3.80 -24.80 32.79
CA SER A 758 2.47 -24.87 33.41
C SER A 758 1.79 -26.26 33.31
N GLN A 759 2.13 -27.05 32.29
CA GLN A 759 1.62 -28.42 32.08
C GLN A 759 2.43 -29.49 32.83
N GLY A 760 3.49 -29.08 33.55
CA GLY A 760 4.37 -29.93 34.35
C GLY A 760 5.73 -30.19 33.72
N VAL A 761 6.38 -31.27 34.16
CA VAL A 761 7.73 -31.65 33.71
C VAL A 761 7.63 -32.49 32.43
N GLY A 762 8.21 -31.99 31.34
CA GLY A 762 8.31 -32.69 30.06
C GLY A 762 9.37 -33.79 30.02
N GLU A 763 9.40 -34.56 28.92
CA GLU A 763 10.53 -35.45 28.63
C GLU A 763 11.79 -34.63 28.31
N ALA A 764 12.98 -35.23 28.45
CA ALA A 764 14.22 -34.54 28.14
C ALA A 764 14.39 -34.34 26.62
N SER A 765 14.43 -33.08 26.20
CA SER A 765 14.54 -32.64 24.80
C SER A 765 15.64 -31.59 24.63
N GLN A 766 16.03 -31.34 23.38
CA GLN A 766 16.94 -30.25 23.02
C GLN A 766 16.17 -29.00 22.57
N LEU A 767 16.59 -27.84 23.06
CA LEU A 767 16.28 -26.54 22.47
C LEU A 767 17.57 -25.96 21.89
N GLN A 768 17.55 -25.65 20.61
CA GLN A 768 18.58 -24.88 19.94
C GLN A 768 18.10 -23.43 19.83
N LEU A 769 18.94 -22.48 20.24
CA LEU A 769 18.71 -21.05 20.02
C LEU A 769 19.76 -20.54 19.04
N ARG A 770 19.31 -19.84 18.00
CA ARG A 770 20.17 -19.16 17.03
C ARG A 770 19.94 -17.67 17.12
N VAL A 771 20.82 -16.98 17.84
CA VAL A 771 20.72 -15.54 18.08
C VAL A 771 21.49 -14.81 16.98
N ILE A 772 20.82 -13.90 16.29
CA ILE A 772 21.37 -13.08 15.21
C ILE A 772 21.02 -11.60 15.46
N GLU A 773 21.70 -10.70 14.77
CA GLU A 773 21.35 -9.26 14.81
C GLU A 773 20.44 -8.86 13.63
N ARG A 774 19.77 -7.70 13.71
CA ARG A 774 18.75 -7.24 12.74
C ARG A 774 19.24 -7.17 11.28
N GLY A 775 20.50 -6.84 11.01
CA GLY A 775 21.09 -6.86 9.66
C GLY A 775 21.19 -8.27 9.07
N ALA A 776 21.66 -9.24 9.85
CA ALA A 776 21.61 -10.66 9.49
C ALA A 776 20.16 -11.18 9.35
N ALA A 777 19.22 -10.67 10.16
CA ALA A 777 17.80 -10.99 10.01
C ALA A 777 17.21 -10.47 8.68
N ALA A 778 17.68 -9.32 8.19
CA ALA A 778 17.27 -8.78 6.89
C ALA A 778 17.59 -9.73 5.72
N THR A 779 18.70 -10.48 5.79
CA THR A 779 19.09 -11.50 4.79
C THR A 779 18.77 -12.94 5.20
N THR A 780 17.91 -13.10 6.22
CA THR A 780 17.40 -14.40 6.68
C THR A 780 15.95 -14.60 6.24
N TRP A 781 15.61 -15.76 5.69
CA TRP A 781 14.32 -16.06 5.06
C TRP A 781 13.77 -17.40 5.54
N PHE A 782 12.51 -17.43 5.99
CA PHE A 782 11.81 -18.66 6.36
C PHE A 782 10.87 -19.08 5.22
N LEU A 783 11.20 -20.15 4.54
CA LEU A 783 10.43 -20.66 3.41
C LEU A 783 9.65 -21.89 3.85
N GLY A 784 8.32 -21.81 3.84
CA GLY A 784 7.42 -22.93 4.11
C GLY A 784 6.98 -23.63 2.82
N GLY A 785 6.71 -24.92 2.89
CA GLY A 785 6.10 -25.65 1.79
C GLY A 785 5.62 -27.06 2.15
N ARG A 786 4.66 -27.55 1.36
CA ARG A 786 4.12 -28.91 1.44
C ARG A 786 5.22 -29.97 1.34
N ALA A 787 5.34 -30.81 2.36
CA ALA A 787 6.35 -31.86 2.42
C ALA A 787 5.78 -33.25 2.11
N THR A 788 6.49 -34.03 1.29
CA THR A 788 6.11 -35.41 0.94
C THR A 788 6.97 -36.45 1.67
N GLY A 789 6.35 -37.28 2.52
CA GLY A 789 6.96 -38.52 3.04
C GLY A 789 7.35 -38.52 4.52
N ARG A 790 8.63 -38.29 4.83
CA ARG A 790 9.22 -38.50 6.19
C ARG A 790 9.71 -37.22 6.87
N ILE A 791 9.36 -36.07 6.33
CA ILE A 791 9.71 -34.77 6.89
C ILE A 791 8.60 -34.40 7.88
N GLU A 792 8.97 -33.94 9.06
CA GLU A 792 8.01 -33.49 10.07
C GLU A 792 7.63 -32.02 9.81
N PRO A 793 6.32 -31.66 9.79
CA PRO A 793 5.89 -30.27 9.74
C PRO A 793 6.32 -29.48 10.97
N THR A 794 6.39 -28.16 10.82
CA THR A 794 6.56 -27.21 11.92
C THR A 794 5.40 -27.34 12.94
N PRO A 795 5.64 -27.24 14.26
CA PRO A 795 4.56 -27.29 15.26
C PRO A 795 3.52 -26.20 14.98
N GLY A 796 2.24 -26.56 14.97
CA GLY A 796 1.14 -25.65 14.63
C GLY A 796 0.91 -25.44 13.13
N GLY A 797 1.71 -26.06 12.23
CA GLY A 797 1.58 -25.89 10.78
C GLY A 797 1.50 -27.21 10.00
N ALA A 798 0.98 -27.14 8.78
CA ALA A 798 0.98 -28.26 7.83
C ALA A 798 2.26 -28.34 6.98
N ASP A 799 3.05 -27.26 6.96
CA ASP A 799 4.25 -27.10 6.14
C ASP A 799 5.54 -27.48 6.89
N ALA A 800 6.51 -28.01 6.14
CA ALA A 800 7.90 -28.05 6.58
C ALA A 800 8.61 -26.77 6.13
N HIS A 801 9.63 -26.35 6.87
CA HIS A 801 10.29 -25.06 6.66
C HIS A 801 11.80 -25.21 6.42
N VAL A 802 12.33 -24.41 5.52
CA VAL A 802 13.77 -24.18 5.32
C VAL A 802 14.10 -22.75 5.71
N VAL A 803 15.24 -22.53 6.38
CA VAL A 803 15.79 -21.19 6.59
C VAL A 803 16.97 -20.98 5.66
N VAL A 804 16.98 -19.85 4.97
CA VAL A 804 18.09 -19.37 4.14
C VAL A 804 18.68 -18.14 4.82
N GLU A 805 19.98 -18.16 5.13
CA GLU A 805 20.71 -17.04 5.71
C GLU A 805 21.76 -16.52 4.73
N GLY A 806 21.94 -15.20 4.71
CA GLY A 806 22.96 -14.52 3.92
C GLY A 806 22.56 -14.20 2.48
N ALA A 807 21.25 -14.26 2.15
CA ALA A 807 20.74 -13.95 0.82
C ALA A 807 19.94 -12.64 0.81
N GLU A 808 20.15 -11.80 -0.20
CA GLU A 808 19.29 -10.64 -0.48
C GLU A 808 17.82 -11.05 -0.60
N LEU A 809 17.52 -12.14 -1.32
CA LEU A 809 16.17 -12.67 -1.48
C LEU A 809 16.16 -14.20 -1.57
N ALA A 810 15.25 -14.87 -0.86
CA ALA A 810 14.92 -16.27 -1.11
C ALA A 810 13.41 -16.39 -1.29
N ARG A 811 12.97 -17.12 -2.33
CA ARG A 811 11.59 -17.01 -2.85
C ARG A 811 10.71 -18.19 -2.46
N THR A 812 11.14 -19.41 -2.79
CA THR A 812 10.32 -20.62 -2.70
C THR A 812 11.15 -21.81 -2.22
N VAL A 813 10.48 -22.79 -1.61
CA VAL A 813 11.04 -24.11 -1.32
C VAL A 813 10.12 -25.22 -1.80
N ALA A 814 10.65 -26.20 -2.54
CA ALA A 814 9.93 -27.40 -2.93
C ALA A 814 10.59 -28.66 -2.34
N PHE A 815 9.81 -29.55 -1.74
CA PHE A 815 10.31 -30.78 -1.11
C PHE A 815 9.98 -32.04 -1.93
N GLU A 816 11.01 -32.74 -2.44
CA GLU A 816 10.84 -34.08 -3.03
C GLU A 816 11.63 -35.14 -2.23
N ARG A 817 10.90 -35.97 -1.47
CA ARG A 817 11.39 -37.14 -0.70
C ARG A 817 12.41 -36.85 0.42
N ALA A 818 13.64 -36.51 0.02
CA ALA A 818 14.80 -36.26 0.88
C ALA A 818 15.70 -35.15 0.30
N ASP A 819 15.17 -34.44 -0.69
CA ASP A 819 15.78 -33.32 -1.39
C ASP A 819 14.88 -32.10 -1.19
N ALA A 820 15.48 -30.92 -1.01
CA ALA A 820 14.79 -29.63 -1.05
C ALA A 820 15.34 -28.82 -2.24
N GLU A 821 14.49 -28.11 -2.96
CA GLU A 821 14.87 -27.18 -4.03
C GLU A 821 14.48 -25.76 -3.60
N VAL A 822 15.40 -24.81 -3.76
CA VAL A 822 15.27 -23.43 -3.29
C VAL A 822 15.71 -22.46 -4.38
N VAL A 823 14.90 -21.43 -4.62
CA VAL A 823 15.26 -20.30 -5.49
C VAL A 823 15.75 -19.15 -4.61
N ILE A 824 17.00 -18.74 -4.85
CA ILE A 824 17.68 -17.68 -4.10
C ILE A 824 18.22 -16.66 -5.10
N GLY A 825 17.94 -15.38 -4.87
CA GLY A 825 18.48 -14.29 -5.66
C GLY A 825 19.37 -13.39 -4.82
N ASP A 826 20.48 -13.00 -5.43
CA ASP A 826 21.44 -12.04 -4.88
C ASP A 826 22.07 -11.22 -6.01
N THR A 827 22.34 -9.94 -5.74
CA THR A 827 23.02 -9.00 -6.66
C THR A 827 24.54 -9.12 -6.63
N ASP A 828 25.10 -9.76 -5.60
CA ASP A 828 26.53 -9.95 -5.41
C ASP A 828 26.88 -11.43 -5.14
N ALA A 829 28.15 -11.71 -4.87
CA ALA A 829 28.59 -13.05 -4.47
C ALA A 829 28.37 -13.27 -2.97
N ALA A 830 27.36 -14.06 -2.62
CA ALA A 830 26.93 -14.28 -1.24
C ALA A 830 27.33 -15.65 -0.68
N GLU A 831 27.65 -15.72 0.62
CA GLU A 831 27.86 -16.98 1.35
C GLU A 831 26.56 -17.41 2.03
N ILE A 832 25.94 -18.47 1.52
CA ILE A 832 24.62 -18.93 1.94
C ILE A 832 24.73 -20.12 2.89
N ARG A 833 24.03 -20.00 4.03
CA ARG A 833 23.72 -21.11 4.93
C ARG A 833 22.24 -21.48 4.77
N ILE A 834 21.96 -22.78 4.66
CA ILE A 834 20.60 -23.31 4.49
C ILE A 834 20.32 -24.35 5.57
N ASP A 835 19.43 -24.02 6.48
CA ASP A 835 18.97 -24.88 7.56
C ASP A 835 17.70 -25.63 7.11
N VAL A 836 17.79 -26.96 7.07
CA VAL A 836 16.77 -27.83 6.47
C VAL A 836 16.17 -28.82 7.48
N PRO A 837 14.91 -29.26 7.25
CA PRO A 837 14.28 -30.27 8.09
C PRO A 837 15.05 -31.59 8.18
N ASP A 838 14.86 -32.29 9.29
CA ASP A 838 15.45 -33.60 9.52
C ASP A 838 15.00 -34.60 8.42
N GLY A 839 15.96 -35.33 7.85
CA GLY A 839 15.73 -36.27 6.76
C GLY A 839 16.09 -35.75 5.36
N ILE A 840 16.19 -34.43 5.17
CA ILE A 840 16.80 -33.84 3.96
C ILE A 840 18.30 -34.19 3.91
N ARG A 841 18.79 -34.52 2.71
CA ARG A 841 20.17 -34.94 2.43
C ARG A 841 20.85 -34.14 1.33
N LYS A 842 20.09 -33.36 0.58
CA LYS A 842 20.55 -32.57 -0.55
C LYS A 842 19.65 -31.34 -0.69
N VAL A 843 20.26 -30.20 -0.95
CA VAL A 843 19.56 -28.97 -1.35
C VAL A 843 19.94 -28.67 -2.79
N VAL A 844 18.99 -28.27 -3.61
CA VAL A 844 19.20 -27.78 -4.97
C VAL A 844 18.99 -26.27 -4.94
N VAL A 845 20.06 -25.51 -5.12
CA VAL A 845 20.02 -24.03 -5.11
C VAL A 845 20.18 -23.56 -6.54
N ASN A 846 19.18 -22.88 -7.09
CA ASN A 846 19.15 -22.42 -8.48
C ASN A 846 19.58 -23.53 -9.46
N GLY A 847 18.90 -24.69 -9.39
CA GLY A 847 19.22 -25.88 -10.19
C GLY A 847 20.51 -26.63 -9.82
N THR A 848 21.32 -26.13 -8.87
CA THR A 848 22.64 -26.70 -8.53
C THR A 848 22.64 -27.41 -7.17
N ALA A 849 22.91 -28.72 -7.18
CA ALA A 849 22.89 -29.55 -5.96
C ALA A 849 24.05 -29.29 -4.98
N ARG A 850 23.73 -29.39 -3.69
CA ARG A 850 24.62 -29.34 -2.51
C ARG A 850 24.22 -30.43 -1.51
N PRO A 851 25.16 -31.10 -0.82
CA PRO A 851 24.81 -32.06 0.23
C PRO A 851 24.34 -31.33 1.50
N ALA A 852 23.33 -31.88 2.17
CA ALA A 852 22.96 -31.46 3.52
C ALA A 852 23.60 -32.42 4.55
N HIS A 853 24.27 -31.86 5.55
CA HIS A 853 24.93 -32.57 6.63
C HIS A 853 24.40 -32.03 7.96
N HIS A 854 23.88 -32.92 8.82
CA HIS A 854 23.33 -32.54 10.13
C HIS A 854 22.23 -31.46 10.08
N GLY A 855 21.39 -31.49 9.04
CA GLY A 855 20.31 -30.51 8.87
C GLY A 855 20.77 -29.14 8.33
N ILE A 856 22.01 -29.05 7.83
CA ILE A 856 22.58 -27.81 7.27
C ILE A 856 23.20 -28.10 5.89
N ALA A 857 22.97 -27.25 4.91
CA ALA A 857 23.76 -27.14 3.69
C ALA A 857 24.40 -25.75 3.61
N THR A 858 25.56 -25.63 2.95
CA THR A 858 26.20 -24.34 2.68
C THR A 858 26.64 -24.24 1.23
N THR A 859 26.64 -23.01 0.69
CA THR A 859 27.14 -22.70 -0.65
C THR A 859 27.48 -21.23 -0.80
N THR A 860 28.52 -20.92 -1.56
CA THR A 860 28.66 -19.61 -2.18
C THR A 860 27.70 -19.52 -3.38
N LEU A 861 26.97 -18.41 -3.51
CA LEU A 861 26.34 -17.99 -4.76
C LEU A 861 27.34 -17.13 -5.55
N PRO A 862 27.42 -17.29 -6.89
CA PRO A 862 28.18 -16.35 -7.71
C PRO A 862 27.42 -15.02 -7.81
N ALA A 863 28.15 -13.92 -7.97
CA ALA A 863 27.57 -12.69 -8.50
C ALA A 863 26.93 -12.96 -9.88
N PRO A 864 25.83 -12.28 -10.24
CA PRO A 864 25.16 -12.45 -11.51
C PRO A 864 26.09 -12.10 -12.69
N GLU A 865 25.85 -12.77 -13.82
CA GLU A 865 26.48 -12.38 -15.07
C GLU A 865 25.88 -11.05 -15.54
N ARG A 866 26.72 -10.13 -16.01
CA ARG A 866 26.31 -8.76 -16.33
C ARG A 866 25.86 -8.67 -17.78
N THR A 867 24.68 -8.09 -17.98
CA THR A 867 24.15 -7.69 -19.27
C THR A 867 24.86 -6.44 -19.78
N ASP A 868 25.19 -6.39 -21.06
CA ASP A 868 25.68 -5.16 -21.69
C ASP A 868 24.53 -4.15 -21.86
N VAL A 869 24.82 -2.86 -21.74
CA VAL A 869 23.85 -1.78 -21.96
C VAL A 869 24.06 -1.21 -23.37
N PRO A 870 23.06 -1.27 -24.26
CA PRO A 870 23.19 -0.75 -25.62
C PRO A 870 23.15 0.79 -25.67
N ASP A 871 23.93 1.37 -26.59
CA ASP A 871 23.82 2.78 -26.97
C ASP A 871 22.50 3.02 -27.74
N LEU A 872 21.76 4.09 -27.40
CA LEU A 872 20.52 4.47 -28.08
C LEU A 872 20.78 5.52 -29.18
N ALA A 873 20.48 5.18 -30.44
CA ALA A 873 20.74 6.04 -31.60
C ALA A 873 19.42 6.46 -32.28
N PHE A 874 18.97 7.69 -32.00
CA PHE A 874 17.65 8.16 -32.41
C PHE A 874 17.59 8.71 -33.84
N ARG A 875 16.41 8.53 -34.45
CA ARG A 875 15.94 9.24 -35.64
C ARG A 875 14.81 10.21 -35.27
N VAL A 876 14.65 11.32 -35.99
CA VAL A 876 13.63 12.35 -35.72
C VAL A 876 12.73 12.66 -36.93
N ALA A 877 11.45 12.90 -36.66
CA ALA A 877 10.46 13.50 -37.57
C ALA A 877 9.60 14.55 -36.86
N GLU A 878 9.40 15.72 -37.50
CA GLU A 878 8.50 16.77 -37.01
C GLU A 878 7.04 16.42 -37.32
N GLU A 879 6.16 16.61 -36.33
CA GLU A 879 4.70 16.45 -36.45
C GLU A 879 4.00 17.81 -36.20
N ALA A 880 3.50 18.41 -37.28
CA ALA A 880 2.59 19.55 -37.21
C ALA A 880 1.68 19.62 -38.44
N SER A 881 1.27 18.45 -38.99
CA SER A 881 0.48 18.40 -40.22
C SER A 881 -0.90 19.03 -40.02
N GLU A 882 -1.50 18.75 -38.86
CA GLU A 882 -2.75 19.27 -38.34
C GLU A 882 -2.76 20.79 -38.12
N ALA A 883 -1.60 21.43 -38.02
CA ALA A 883 -1.49 22.89 -37.90
C ALA A 883 -1.57 23.61 -39.26
N GLN A 884 -1.34 22.90 -40.37
CA GLN A 884 -1.23 23.53 -41.69
C GLN A 884 -2.60 24.02 -42.22
N PRO A 885 -2.63 25.15 -42.95
CA PRO A 885 -3.88 25.73 -43.46
C PRO A 885 -4.53 24.88 -44.57
N ASP A 886 -3.78 24.04 -45.27
CA ASP A 886 -4.26 23.14 -46.33
C ASP A 886 -4.50 21.69 -45.88
N PHE A 887 -4.42 21.41 -44.56
CA PHE A 887 -4.76 20.11 -43.99
C PHE A 887 -6.26 19.76 -44.14
N ASP A 888 -6.55 18.54 -44.58
CA ASP A 888 -7.91 18.04 -44.78
C ASP A 888 -8.47 17.40 -43.48
N ASP A 889 -9.17 18.21 -42.69
CA ASP A 889 -9.89 17.78 -41.48
C ASP A 889 -11.31 17.25 -41.76
N SER A 890 -11.69 16.96 -43.01
CA SER A 890 -13.07 16.60 -43.34
C SER A 890 -13.54 15.26 -42.73
N SER A 891 -12.61 14.42 -42.27
CA SER A 891 -12.86 13.18 -41.53
C SER A 891 -13.07 13.37 -40.02
N TRP A 892 -12.66 14.51 -39.46
CA TRP A 892 -12.69 14.76 -38.02
C TRP A 892 -14.12 14.98 -37.51
N LEU A 893 -14.35 14.70 -36.22
CA LEU A 893 -15.63 14.97 -35.58
C LEU A 893 -15.93 16.47 -35.60
N ARG A 894 -17.16 16.85 -35.92
CA ARG A 894 -17.62 18.23 -35.90
C ARG A 894 -18.17 18.58 -34.52
N ALA A 895 -17.64 19.65 -33.92
CA ALA A 895 -18.18 20.21 -32.69
C ALA A 895 -19.27 21.23 -33.04
N ASP A 896 -20.50 20.73 -33.22
CA ASP A 896 -21.71 21.55 -33.43
C ASP A 896 -22.81 21.31 -32.38
N SER A 897 -22.49 20.58 -31.30
CA SER A 897 -23.38 20.44 -30.15
C SER A 897 -23.54 21.77 -29.41
N THR A 898 -24.79 22.12 -29.07
CA THR A 898 -25.14 23.31 -28.28
C THR A 898 -25.56 22.97 -26.84
N GLN A 899 -25.30 21.74 -26.39
CA GLN A 899 -25.64 21.25 -25.05
C GLN A 899 -24.66 20.15 -24.64
N GLY A 900 -23.95 20.35 -23.52
CA GLY A 900 -23.01 19.36 -22.98
C GLY A 900 -23.69 18.14 -22.37
N SER A 901 -22.92 17.10 -22.06
CA SER A 901 -23.44 15.91 -21.34
C SER A 901 -23.80 16.25 -19.89
N THR A 902 -23.02 17.14 -19.27
CA THR A 902 -23.21 17.64 -17.91
C THR A 902 -23.17 19.18 -17.91
N PRO A 903 -23.59 19.85 -16.82
CA PRO A 903 -23.45 21.31 -16.68
C PRO A 903 -22.01 21.81 -16.77
N PHE A 904 -21.02 21.00 -16.37
CA PHE A 904 -19.58 21.33 -16.45
C PHE A 904 -19.05 21.33 -17.89
N GLN A 905 -19.65 20.53 -18.77
CA GLN A 905 -19.30 20.38 -20.20
C GLN A 905 -20.18 21.24 -21.12
N GLY A 906 -20.88 22.25 -20.57
CA GLY A 906 -21.78 23.11 -21.34
C GLY A 906 -21.09 23.86 -22.48
N PRO A 907 -21.84 24.41 -23.46
CA PRO A 907 -21.26 25.23 -24.50
C PRO A 907 -20.59 26.49 -23.91
N GLY A 908 -19.38 26.80 -24.38
CA GLY A 908 -18.64 27.98 -23.97
C GLY A 908 -19.25 29.30 -24.48
N ARG A 909 -18.54 30.42 -24.28
CA ARG A 909 -18.85 31.75 -24.89
C ARG A 909 -19.00 31.68 -26.41
N GLY A 910 -18.31 30.74 -27.08
CA GLY A 910 -18.46 30.45 -28.51
C GLY A 910 -19.80 29.83 -28.94
N GLY A 911 -20.64 29.37 -27.99
CA GLY A 911 -21.98 28.85 -28.26
C GLY A 911 -22.06 27.38 -28.69
N VAL A 912 -20.94 26.67 -28.73
CA VAL A 912 -20.84 25.22 -28.95
C VAL A 912 -20.05 24.55 -27.83
N VAL A 913 -20.29 23.25 -27.62
CA VAL A 913 -19.50 22.40 -26.72
C VAL A 913 -18.19 22.04 -27.39
N LEU A 914 -17.07 22.31 -26.72
CA LEU A 914 -15.75 21.90 -27.17
C LEU A 914 -15.15 20.77 -26.30
N ASP A 915 -15.64 20.60 -25.07
CA ASP A 915 -15.18 19.61 -24.11
C ASP A 915 -14.96 18.20 -24.70
N SER A 916 -13.78 17.62 -24.45
CA SER A 916 -13.35 16.36 -25.07
C SER A 916 -14.09 15.13 -24.55
N ASN A 917 -14.51 15.13 -23.27
CA ASN A 917 -15.25 14.05 -22.65
C ASN A 917 -16.64 13.89 -23.32
N HIS A 918 -17.29 14.99 -23.69
CA HIS A 918 -18.55 14.99 -24.45
C HIS A 918 -18.46 14.24 -25.79
N TYR A 919 -17.30 14.28 -26.46
CA TYR A 919 -17.04 13.60 -27.73
C TYR A 919 -16.37 12.22 -27.59
N GLY A 920 -16.15 11.74 -26.36
CA GLY A 920 -15.55 10.43 -26.08
C GLY A 920 -14.02 10.40 -26.02
N PHE A 921 -13.35 11.56 -26.03
CA PHE A 921 -11.88 11.65 -25.94
C PHE A 921 -11.46 11.96 -24.50
N TYR A 922 -11.25 10.91 -23.71
CA TYR A 922 -11.04 11.03 -22.26
C TYR A 922 -9.59 11.25 -21.82
N GLN A 923 -8.60 11.01 -22.67
CA GLN A 923 -7.17 11.20 -22.36
C GLN A 923 -6.32 11.34 -23.62
N GLY A 924 -5.04 11.63 -23.42
CA GLY A 924 -4.07 11.85 -24.47
C GLY A 924 -4.26 13.18 -25.20
N SER A 925 -3.38 13.47 -26.14
CA SER A 925 -3.45 14.74 -26.87
C SER A 925 -4.69 14.83 -27.74
N VAL A 926 -5.44 15.94 -27.68
CA VAL A 926 -6.63 16.18 -28.52
C VAL A 926 -6.43 17.44 -29.35
N TRP A 927 -6.56 17.30 -30.68
CA TRP A 927 -6.52 18.41 -31.61
C TRP A 927 -7.90 19.05 -31.79
N TYR A 928 -7.92 20.37 -31.95
CA TYR A 928 -9.06 21.19 -32.31
C TYR A 928 -8.70 22.06 -33.51
N ARG A 929 -9.61 22.18 -34.48
CA ARG A 929 -9.48 23.05 -35.66
C ARG A 929 -10.73 23.89 -35.85
N ALA A 930 -10.58 25.20 -35.82
CA ALA A 930 -11.62 26.18 -36.12
C ALA A 930 -11.43 26.75 -37.52
N ALA A 931 -12.48 26.75 -38.33
CA ALA A 931 -12.59 27.47 -39.59
C ALA A 931 -13.56 28.65 -39.45
N PHE A 932 -13.13 29.86 -39.79
CA PHE A 932 -13.92 31.08 -39.65
C PHE A 932 -13.49 32.18 -40.64
N MET A 933 -14.26 33.26 -40.70
CA MET A 933 -13.89 34.49 -41.43
C MET A 933 -13.22 35.46 -40.47
N ALA A 934 -11.98 35.88 -40.72
CA ALA A 934 -11.26 36.76 -39.80
C ALA A 934 -11.91 38.16 -39.69
N GLY A 935 -12.16 38.62 -38.47
CA GLY A 935 -12.68 39.94 -38.16
C GLY A 935 -11.60 41.01 -37.97
N GLN A 936 -11.99 42.20 -37.48
CA GLN A 936 -11.07 43.31 -37.25
C GLN A 936 -10.28 43.20 -35.93
N GLU A 937 -10.81 42.50 -34.94
CA GLU A 937 -10.15 42.28 -33.65
C GLU A 937 -8.94 41.33 -33.80
N ARG A 938 -8.00 41.39 -32.86
CA ARG A 938 -6.70 40.68 -32.94
C ARG A 938 -6.41 39.76 -31.76
N GLU A 939 -7.35 39.66 -30.83
CA GLU A 939 -7.26 38.89 -29.60
C GLU A 939 -8.02 37.57 -29.74
N ILE A 940 -7.44 36.50 -29.22
CA ILE A 940 -8.05 35.17 -29.07
C ILE A 940 -8.00 34.83 -27.59
N THR A 941 -9.13 34.42 -27.01
CA THR A 941 -9.19 33.91 -25.63
C THR A 941 -9.63 32.44 -25.67
N LEU A 942 -8.92 31.58 -24.97
CA LEU A 942 -9.15 30.14 -24.90
C LEU A 942 -9.17 29.69 -23.43
N GLN A 943 -10.04 28.74 -23.10
CA GLN A 943 -9.95 27.99 -21.85
C GLN A 943 -9.86 26.50 -22.16
N ALA A 944 -8.82 25.87 -21.63
CA ALA A 944 -8.58 24.44 -21.76
C ALA A 944 -8.20 23.85 -20.40
N ASN A 945 -8.53 22.56 -20.21
CA ASN A 945 -8.11 21.79 -19.06
C ASN A 945 -7.55 20.44 -19.53
N GLY A 946 -6.35 20.07 -19.07
CA GLY A 946 -5.73 18.79 -19.43
C GLY A 946 -5.53 17.84 -18.25
N GLY A 947 -6.22 18.06 -17.14
CA GLY A 947 -6.02 17.33 -15.88
C GLY A 947 -5.43 18.24 -14.81
N THR A 948 -6.26 18.62 -13.85
CA THR A 948 -5.85 19.43 -12.70
C THR A 948 -4.97 18.63 -11.74
N GLY A 949 -3.91 19.28 -11.25
CA GLY A 949 -2.93 18.70 -10.33
C GLY A 949 -3.43 18.61 -8.88
N GLN A 950 -2.47 18.58 -7.94
CA GLN A 950 -2.76 18.68 -6.50
C GLN A 950 -2.07 19.91 -5.89
N PRO A 951 -2.57 21.15 -6.12
CA PRO A 951 -1.87 22.38 -5.70
C PRO A 951 -1.39 22.48 -4.24
N PRO A 952 -2.06 21.90 -3.22
CA PRO A 952 -1.54 21.90 -1.85
C PRO A 952 -0.17 21.21 -1.67
N HIS A 953 0.20 20.29 -2.56
CA HIS A 953 1.45 19.50 -2.47
C HIS A 953 2.23 19.45 -3.80
N GLY A 954 1.76 20.13 -4.86
CA GLY A 954 2.23 20.01 -6.23
C GLY A 954 1.86 21.21 -7.11
N GLN A 955 1.80 21.01 -8.43
CA GLN A 955 1.52 22.05 -9.43
C GLN A 955 0.56 21.54 -10.52
N GLU A 956 -0.03 22.46 -11.28
CA GLU A 956 -0.83 22.15 -12.47
C GLU A 956 0.08 21.66 -13.61
N PRO A 957 -0.04 20.40 -14.07
CA PRO A 957 0.90 19.81 -15.02
C PRO A 957 0.60 20.11 -16.49
N ALA A 958 -0.68 20.30 -16.83
CA ALA A 958 -1.15 20.26 -18.20
C ALA A 958 -1.00 21.59 -18.94
N PHE A 959 -0.85 21.52 -20.26
CA PHE A 959 -0.74 22.68 -21.14
C PHE A 959 -1.35 22.41 -22.52
N PHE A 960 -1.50 23.47 -23.30
CA PHE A 960 -1.92 23.40 -24.69
C PHE A 960 -1.07 24.29 -25.60
N GLN A 961 -1.08 23.99 -26.90
CA GLN A 961 -0.34 24.68 -27.95
C GLN A 961 -1.29 25.26 -29.00
N VAL A 962 -0.93 26.40 -29.60
CA VAL A 962 -1.80 27.14 -30.54
C VAL A 962 -1.07 27.54 -31.82
N TRP A 963 -1.72 27.35 -32.98
CA TRP A 963 -1.28 27.83 -34.29
C TRP A 963 -2.41 28.56 -35.02
N ALA A 964 -2.09 29.60 -35.78
CA ALA A 964 -3.01 30.26 -36.70
C ALA A 964 -2.42 30.25 -38.13
N ASP A 965 -3.16 29.71 -39.10
CA ASP A 965 -2.69 29.46 -40.49
C ASP A 965 -1.27 28.88 -40.56
N GLY A 966 -1.02 27.78 -39.83
CA GLY A 966 0.30 27.12 -39.74
C GLY A 966 1.36 27.84 -38.90
N SER A 967 1.11 29.07 -38.44
CA SER A 967 2.06 29.86 -37.64
C SER A 967 1.85 29.62 -36.14
N TYR A 968 2.86 29.11 -35.44
CA TYR A 968 2.82 28.91 -33.99
C TYR A 968 2.65 30.24 -33.25
N LEU A 969 1.68 30.31 -32.33
CA LEU A 969 1.40 31.48 -31.50
C LEU A 969 1.97 31.33 -30.08
N GLY A 970 2.12 30.10 -29.58
CA GLY A 970 2.65 29.82 -28.25
C GLY A 970 2.03 28.60 -27.58
N ALA A 971 2.47 28.35 -26.35
CA ALA A 971 1.86 27.40 -25.42
C ALA A 971 1.32 28.15 -24.19
N ALA A 972 0.29 27.63 -23.54
CA ALA A 972 -0.26 28.15 -22.29
C ALA A 972 -0.74 27.02 -21.36
N PRO A 973 -0.85 27.26 -20.04
CA PRO A 973 -1.41 26.29 -19.09
C PRO A 973 -2.82 25.81 -19.50
N ALA A 974 -3.10 24.53 -19.25
CA ALA A 974 -4.42 23.92 -19.40
C ALA A 974 -4.99 23.63 -18.00
N ASP A 975 -5.13 24.70 -17.22
CA ASP A 975 -5.59 24.73 -15.82
C ASP A 975 -7.09 25.04 -15.69
N GLY A 976 -7.73 25.53 -16.76
CA GLY A 976 -9.12 25.99 -16.77
C GLY A 976 -9.29 27.51 -16.83
N GLU A 977 -8.21 28.29 -16.74
CA GLU A 977 -8.27 29.75 -16.72
C GLU A 977 -8.28 30.38 -18.13
N ASP A 978 -8.61 31.68 -18.20
CA ASP A 978 -8.63 32.45 -19.45
C ASP A 978 -7.20 32.74 -19.97
N GLN A 979 -6.81 32.05 -21.04
CA GLN A 979 -5.52 32.23 -21.71
C GLN A 979 -5.68 33.06 -22.99
N THR A 980 -4.90 34.14 -23.14
CA THR A 980 -5.08 35.13 -24.21
C THR A 980 -3.89 35.21 -25.16
N PHE A 981 -4.15 35.06 -26.46
CA PHE A 981 -3.18 35.12 -27.55
C PHE A 981 -3.45 36.32 -28.47
N ASN A 982 -2.37 36.97 -28.94
CA ASN A 982 -2.45 38.12 -29.84
C ASN A 982 -1.95 37.75 -31.24
N LEU A 983 -2.78 37.95 -32.26
CA LEU A 983 -2.48 37.60 -33.65
C LEU A 983 -1.46 38.56 -34.29
N PRO A 984 -0.26 38.09 -34.71
CA PRO A 984 0.74 38.93 -35.38
C PRO A 984 0.16 39.61 -36.63
N GLU A 985 0.55 40.85 -36.95
CA GLU A 985 -0.06 41.68 -38.03
C GLU A 985 -0.15 40.99 -39.40
N SER A 986 0.69 40.00 -39.68
CA SER A 986 0.73 39.23 -40.94
C SER A 986 -0.16 37.98 -40.97
N THR A 987 -0.85 37.64 -39.87
CA THR A 987 -1.57 36.36 -39.67
C THR A 987 -3.08 36.62 -39.61
N LEU A 988 -3.91 35.79 -40.23
CA LEU A 988 -5.38 35.98 -40.32
C LEU A 988 -5.79 37.42 -40.75
N PRO A 989 -5.60 37.84 -42.02
CA PRO A 989 -6.00 39.17 -42.47
C PRO A 989 -7.53 39.36 -42.42
N PRO A 990 -8.06 40.51 -41.95
CA PRO A 990 -9.50 40.70 -41.84
C PRO A 990 -10.25 40.57 -43.17
N GLY A 991 -11.29 39.73 -43.19
CA GLY A 991 -12.08 39.41 -44.37
C GLY A 991 -11.55 38.26 -45.23
N GLU A 992 -10.56 37.50 -44.74
CA GLU A 992 -10.08 36.25 -45.35
C GLU A 992 -10.55 35.03 -44.52
N GLU A 993 -10.65 33.87 -45.17
CA GLU A 993 -10.90 32.59 -44.49
C GLU A 993 -9.66 32.21 -43.66
N ALA A 994 -9.87 31.83 -42.42
CA ALA A 994 -8.85 31.68 -41.39
C ALA A 994 -8.98 30.33 -40.67
N SER A 995 -7.83 29.77 -40.28
CA SER A 995 -7.72 28.56 -39.48
C SER A 995 -7.03 28.82 -38.15
N LEU A 996 -7.60 28.30 -37.06
CA LEU A 996 -6.95 28.20 -35.75
C LEU A 996 -6.87 26.72 -35.36
N CYS A 997 -5.68 26.27 -34.97
CA CYS A 997 -5.44 24.93 -34.49
C CYS A 997 -5.00 24.98 -33.03
N VAL A 998 -5.61 24.17 -32.17
CA VAL A 998 -5.25 24.06 -30.75
C VAL A 998 -4.98 22.58 -30.44
N LEU A 999 -3.88 22.28 -29.78
CA LEU A 999 -3.54 20.95 -29.29
C LEU A 999 -3.54 20.97 -27.76
N VAL A 1000 -4.43 20.23 -27.11
CA VAL A 1000 -4.46 20.12 -25.65
C VAL A 1000 -3.93 18.77 -25.21
N HIS A 1001 -2.95 18.74 -24.32
CA HIS A 1001 -2.40 17.50 -23.78
C HIS A 1001 -3.19 17.10 -22.53
N ASN A 1002 -4.08 16.10 -22.65
CA ASN A 1002 -4.89 15.60 -21.54
C ASN A 1002 -4.17 14.40 -20.87
N LEU A 1003 -3.92 14.52 -19.56
CA LEU A 1003 -3.22 13.52 -18.74
C LEU A 1003 -4.17 12.49 -18.10
N GLY A 1004 -5.48 12.68 -18.23
CA GLY A 1004 -6.52 11.78 -17.69
C GLY A 1004 -7.54 12.50 -16.80
N GLN A 1005 -8.44 11.71 -16.21
CA GLN A 1005 -9.51 12.19 -15.34
C GLN A 1005 -9.12 12.12 -13.85
N ASN A 1006 -9.67 13.02 -13.05
CA ASN A 1006 -9.44 13.09 -11.60
C ASN A 1006 -10.24 12.04 -10.82
N LEU A 1007 -9.98 11.95 -9.52
CA LEU A 1007 -10.67 11.11 -8.53
C LEU A 1007 -12.14 11.58 -8.29
N ASP A 1008 -12.97 10.68 -7.74
CA ASP A 1008 -14.35 10.94 -7.26
C ASP A 1008 -14.44 10.68 -5.74
N TRP A 1009 -13.39 11.06 -5.01
CA TRP A 1009 -13.31 10.88 -3.54
C TRP A 1009 -14.43 11.66 -2.84
N ASN A 1010 -14.73 12.85 -3.36
CA ASN A 1010 -15.86 13.70 -2.99
C ASN A 1010 -16.77 13.96 -4.20
N ASP A 1011 -18.06 14.16 -3.95
CA ASP A 1011 -19.08 14.51 -4.96
C ASP A 1011 -19.11 16.03 -5.22
N ASP A 1012 -17.94 16.64 -5.42
CA ASP A 1012 -17.75 18.07 -5.68
C ASP A 1012 -17.70 18.41 -7.19
N GLY A 1013 -17.64 17.38 -8.04
CA GLY A 1013 -17.56 17.50 -9.49
C GLY A 1013 -16.14 17.49 -10.06
N LEU A 1014 -15.09 17.32 -9.25
CA LEU A 1014 -13.69 17.26 -9.71
C LEU A 1014 -13.45 16.14 -10.74
N SER A 1015 -14.10 14.99 -10.58
CA SER A 1015 -14.11 13.86 -11.53
C SER A 1015 -14.79 14.20 -12.86
N LYS A 1016 -15.74 15.15 -12.86
CA LYS A 1016 -16.55 15.60 -14.01
C LYS A 1016 -16.08 16.94 -14.57
N GLN A 1017 -14.95 17.44 -14.09
CA GLN A 1017 -14.29 18.63 -14.60
C GLN A 1017 -14.11 18.51 -16.12
N ASN A 1018 -14.19 19.65 -16.81
CA ASN A 1018 -13.98 19.68 -18.25
C ASN A 1018 -12.58 19.17 -18.66
N ARG A 1019 -12.46 18.73 -19.91
CA ARG A 1019 -11.22 18.26 -20.53
C ARG A 1019 -11.08 18.75 -21.96
N GLY A 1020 -9.84 18.88 -22.40
CA GLY A 1020 -9.52 19.47 -23.70
C GLY A 1020 -9.75 20.98 -23.70
N LEU A 1021 -10.05 21.53 -24.88
CA LEU A 1021 -10.49 22.91 -25.03
C LEU A 1021 -12.00 22.93 -24.73
N PHE A 1022 -12.48 23.74 -23.78
CA PHE A 1022 -13.91 23.79 -23.46
C PHE A 1022 -14.55 25.15 -23.77
N ASP A 1023 -13.75 26.21 -23.89
CA ASP A 1023 -14.23 27.51 -24.34
C ASP A 1023 -13.23 28.23 -25.27
N ALA A 1024 -13.76 29.00 -26.22
CA ALA A 1024 -13.00 29.79 -27.17
C ALA A 1024 -13.78 31.03 -27.65
N VAL A 1025 -13.14 32.19 -27.58
CA VAL A 1025 -13.60 33.46 -28.16
C VAL A 1025 -12.61 33.87 -29.25
N LEU A 1026 -13.06 33.79 -30.51
CA LEU A 1026 -12.24 34.10 -31.68
C LEU A 1026 -12.63 35.46 -32.29
N PRO A 1027 -11.70 36.17 -32.93
CA PRO A 1027 -11.99 37.41 -33.64
C PRO A 1027 -12.62 37.10 -35.02
N ALA A 1028 -13.86 36.63 -35.01
CA ALA A 1028 -14.56 36.12 -36.19
C ALA A 1028 -15.70 37.04 -36.67
N ASP A 1029 -15.72 37.35 -37.97
CA ASP A 1029 -16.83 38.04 -38.66
C ASP A 1029 -17.87 37.01 -39.14
N GLY A 1030 -18.48 36.25 -38.23
CA GLY A 1030 -19.56 35.30 -38.55
C GLY A 1030 -19.58 34.02 -37.71
N GLU A 1031 -20.00 32.93 -38.33
CA GLU A 1031 -20.02 31.58 -37.74
C GLU A 1031 -18.60 31.01 -37.68
N VAL A 1032 -18.25 30.39 -36.55
CA VAL A 1032 -17.03 29.59 -36.38
C VAL A 1032 -17.45 28.12 -36.42
N THR A 1033 -16.88 27.33 -37.33
CA THR A 1033 -17.06 25.86 -37.34
C THR A 1033 -15.86 25.19 -36.71
N TRP A 1034 -16.11 24.40 -35.66
CA TRP A 1034 -15.09 23.60 -34.98
C TRP A 1034 -15.11 22.14 -35.42
N ARG A 1035 -13.93 21.53 -35.46
CA ARG A 1035 -13.71 20.08 -35.46
C ARG A 1035 -12.69 19.70 -34.40
N LEU A 1036 -12.73 18.44 -33.98
CA LEU A 1036 -11.76 17.87 -33.05
C LEU A 1036 -11.43 16.41 -33.38
N GLN A 1037 -10.25 15.97 -32.94
CA GLN A 1037 -9.72 14.63 -33.14
C GLN A 1037 -8.81 14.24 -31.96
N GLY A 1038 -9.22 13.23 -31.19
CA GLY A 1038 -8.35 12.46 -30.29
C GLY A 1038 -7.84 11.20 -30.99
N ALA A 1039 -7.70 10.10 -30.26
CA ALA A 1039 -7.31 8.80 -30.82
C ALA A 1039 -8.26 8.34 -31.94
N ASP A 1040 -7.76 7.59 -32.92
CA ASP A 1040 -8.58 7.00 -34.00
C ASP A 1040 -9.56 5.93 -33.46
N ASP A 1041 -9.16 5.24 -32.38
CA ASP A 1041 -10.02 4.38 -31.55
C ASP A 1041 -10.10 4.95 -30.12
N PRO A 1042 -11.03 5.87 -29.83
CA PRO A 1042 -11.20 6.42 -28.48
C PRO A 1042 -11.75 5.41 -27.46
N SER A 1043 -12.24 4.26 -27.92
CA SER A 1043 -12.78 3.20 -27.07
C SER A 1043 -11.72 2.19 -26.61
N GLY A 1044 -10.61 2.08 -27.34
CA GLY A 1044 -9.61 1.04 -27.16
C GLY A 1044 -10.11 -0.38 -27.46
N GLU A 1045 -11.27 -0.56 -28.10
CA GLU A 1045 -11.82 -1.88 -28.43
C GLU A 1045 -10.98 -2.62 -29.50
N SER A 1046 -10.13 -1.92 -30.25
CA SER A 1046 -9.20 -2.51 -31.23
C SER A 1046 -7.86 -2.99 -30.64
N ASP A 1047 -7.43 -2.43 -29.50
CA ASP A 1047 -6.31 -2.91 -28.68
C ASP A 1047 -6.80 -3.16 -27.25
N LEU A 1048 -7.48 -4.29 -27.04
CA LEU A 1048 -7.99 -4.68 -25.72
C LEU A 1048 -6.89 -4.88 -24.68
N LEU A 1049 -5.62 -5.06 -25.10
CA LEU A 1049 -4.50 -5.28 -24.19
C LEU A 1049 -4.02 -3.97 -23.57
N ARG A 1050 -3.90 -2.89 -24.35
CA ARG A 1050 -3.43 -1.57 -23.88
C ARG A 1050 -4.57 -0.56 -23.67
N THR A 1051 -5.74 -0.78 -24.28
CA THR A 1051 -6.98 0.00 -24.15
C THR A 1051 -6.84 1.49 -24.52
N LEU A 1052 -7.88 2.30 -24.25
CA LEU A 1052 -7.82 3.75 -24.48
C LEU A 1052 -6.78 4.47 -23.60
N TYR A 1053 -6.22 3.82 -22.57
CA TYR A 1053 -5.18 4.42 -21.73
C TYR A 1053 -3.81 4.51 -22.40
N ASN A 1054 -3.58 3.85 -23.54
CA ASN A 1054 -2.24 3.81 -24.13
C ASN A 1054 -1.87 5.04 -24.98
N VAL A 1055 -2.79 5.50 -25.83
CA VAL A 1055 -2.50 6.47 -26.91
C VAL A 1055 -3.44 7.67 -26.90
N GLY A 1056 -2.91 8.83 -27.30
CA GLY A 1056 -3.70 10.00 -27.61
C GLY A 1056 -4.05 10.14 -29.10
N GLY A 1057 -4.35 11.38 -29.49
CA GLY A 1057 -4.72 11.79 -30.83
C GLY A 1057 -3.63 12.47 -31.64
N LEU A 1058 -2.33 12.30 -31.33
CA LEU A 1058 -1.27 12.78 -32.22
C LEU A 1058 -1.27 12.02 -33.56
N TYR A 1059 -0.77 12.65 -34.62
CA TYR A 1059 -0.68 12.01 -35.94
C TYR A 1059 0.12 10.70 -35.86
N GLY A 1060 1.29 10.72 -35.21
CA GLY A 1060 2.14 9.54 -35.04
C GLY A 1060 1.52 8.46 -34.13
N GLU A 1061 0.65 8.84 -33.19
CA GLU A 1061 -0.14 7.88 -32.41
C GLU A 1061 -1.16 7.18 -33.32
N ARG A 1062 -1.98 7.97 -34.04
CA ARG A 1062 -3.01 7.47 -34.97
C ARG A 1062 -2.42 6.67 -36.15
N HIS A 1063 -1.16 6.92 -36.53
CA HIS A 1063 -0.44 6.20 -37.60
C HIS A 1063 0.57 5.15 -37.10
N GLY A 1064 0.57 4.81 -35.80
CA GLY A 1064 1.35 3.71 -35.27
C GLY A 1064 2.87 3.90 -35.26
N TRP A 1065 3.38 5.14 -35.22
CA TRP A 1065 4.81 5.45 -35.17
C TRP A 1065 5.49 4.92 -33.87
N HIS A 1066 4.69 4.74 -32.83
CA HIS A 1066 5.07 4.15 -31.54
C HIS A 1066 5.21 2.61 -31.57
N LEU A 1067 4.72 1.94 -32.62
CA LEU A 1067 4.68 0.48 -32.69
C LEU A 1067 6.00 -0.12 -33.24
N PRO A 1068 6.37 -1.34 -32.81
CA PRO A 1068 7.42 -2.13 -33.47
C PRO A 1068 7.14 -2.31 -34.96
N GLY A 1069 8.20 -2.21 -35.79
CA GLY A 1069 8.12 -2.42 -37.24
C GLY A 1069 7.58 -1.25 -38.06
N HIS A 1070 7.42 -0.06 -37.47
CA HIS A 1070 7.24 1.19 -38.23
C HIS A 1070 8.47 1.47 -39.12
N ASP A 1071 8.27 2.00 -40.33
CA ASP A 1071 9.37 2.35 -41.25
C ASP A 1071 9.82 3.81 -41.06
N ASP A 1072 10.79 4.01 -40.17
CA ASP A 1072 11.44 5.30 -39.91
C ASP A 1072 12.67 5.54 -40.80
N SER A 1073 12.91 4.72 -41.84
CA SER A 1073 14.13 4.83 -42.66
C SER A 1073 14.24 6.16 -43.44
N GLY A 1074 13.13 6.88 -43.57
CA GLY A 1074 13.06 8.24 -44.12
C GLY A 1074 13.25 9.38 -43.10
N TRP A 1075 13.32 9.08 -41.80
CA TRP A 1075 13.50 10.07 -40.74
C TRP A 1075 14.97 10.52 -40.65
N ALA A 1076 15.20 11.77 -40.20
CA ALA A 1076 16.54 12.31 -40.03
C ALA A 1076 17.26 11.64 -38.85
N GLU A 1077 18.59 11.63 -38.82
CA GLU A 1077 19.35 11.21 -37.64
C GLU A 1077 19.35 12.34 -36.59
N ALA A 1078 19.25 12.00 -35.31
CA ALA A 1078 19.17 12.96 -34.20
C ALA A 1078 20.31 12.73 -33.18
N GLU A 1079 21.09 13.77 -32.90
CA GLU A 1079 22.14 13.75 -31.87
C GLU A 1079 21.60 14.09 -30.45
N THR A 1080 20.36 14.60 -30.36
CA THR A 1080 19.68 15.05 -29.14
C THR A 1080 18.16 14.97 -29.32
N LEU A 1081 17.40 14.98 -28.22
CA LEU A 1081 15.93 15.13 -28.22
C LEU A 1081 15.47 16.58 -28.00
N ASN A 1082 16.38 17.56 -28.06
CA ASN A 1082 15.99 18.98 -28.19
C ASN A 1082 15.32 19.21 -29.56
N ALA A 1083 14.15 19.85 -29.56
CA ALA A 1083 13.41 20.21 -30.78
C ALA A 1083 13.97 21.50 -31.43
N GLU A 1084 14.22 21.51 -32.75
CA GLU A 1084 14.68 22.73 -33.46
C GLU A 1084 13.60 23.82 -33.59
N SER A 1085 12.32 23.43 -33.50
CA SER A 1085 11.13 24.29 -33.62
C SER A 1085 10.12 23.97 -32.49
N PRO A 1086 9.28 24.93 -32.06
CA PRO A 1086 8.15 24.62 -31.19
C PRO A 1086 7.11 23.76 -31.91
N GLY A 1087 6.54 22.79 -31.21
CA GLY A 1087 5.59 21.82 -31.77
C GLY A 1087 5.90 20.39 -31.32
N VAL A 1088 5.32 19.40 -32.01
CA VAL A 1088 5.53 17.98 -31.67
C VAL A 1088 6.63 17.39 -32.55
N HIS A 1089 7.58 16.70 -31.93
CA HIS A 1089 8.68 15.99 -32.61
C HIS A 1089 8.74 14.56 -32.13
N TRP A 1090 8.83 13.61 -33.05
CA TRP A 1090 8.97 12.18 -32.73
C TRP A 1090 10.40 11.74 -32.88
N TYR A 1091 10.88 10.97 -31.90
CA TYR A 1091 12.18 10.35 -31.86
C TYR A 1091 11.99 8.83 -31.79
N ARG A 1092 12.70 8.04 -32.62
CA ARG A 1092 12.60 6.58 -32.63
C ARG A 1092 13.98 5.93 -32.70
N THR A 1093 14.15 4.81 -31.98
CA THR A 1093 15.35 3.97 -31.98
C THR A 1093 14.97 2.49 -31.80
N GLU A 1094 15.84 1.59 -32.26
CA GLU A 1094 15.76 0.15 -32.02
C GLU A 1094 17.07 -0.32 -31.36
N PHE A 1095 16.97 -1.17 -30.34
CA PHE A 1095 18.12 -1.70 -29.60
C PHE A 1095 17.92 -3.18 -29.26
N GLU A 1096 19.01 -3.93 -29.10
CA GLU A 1096 18.99 -5.37 -28.80
C GLU A 1096 19.45 -5.63 -27.36
N LEU A 1097 18.76 -6.52 -26.64
CA LEU A 1097 19.15 -7.03 -25.32
C LEU A 1097 19.44 -8.54 -25.39
N ASP A 1098 20.37 -9.00 -24.54
CA ASP A 1098 20.62 -10.43 -24.29
C ASP A 1098 20.94 -10.63 -22.79
N VAL A 1099 19.89 -10.63 -21.96
CA VAL A 1099 20.00 -10.80 -20.50
C VAL A 1099 20.45 -12.24 -20.19
N PRO A 1100 21.49 -12.47 -19.37
CA PRO A 1100 21.96 -13.83 -19.09
C PRO A 1100 20.91 -14.75 -18.46
N ALA A 1101 20.86 -16.00 -18.93
CA ALA A 1101 19.86 -16.97 -18.49
C ALA A 1101 19.94 -17.25 -16.98
N GLY A 1102 18.82 -17.05 -16.26
CA GLY A 1102 18.74 -17.21 -14.80
C GLY A 1102 19.09 -15.96 -14.00
N VAL A 1103 19.38 -14.84 -14.67
CA VAL A 1103 19.45 -13.49 -14.08
C VAL A 1103 18.08 -12.82 -14.24
N ASP A 1104 17.69 -12.03 -13.24
CA ASP A 1104 16.59 -11.04 -13.29
C ASP A 1104 17.25 -9.66 -13.35
N THR A 1105 16.88 -8.85 -14.35
CA THR A 1105 17.44 -7.50 -14.54
C THR A 1105 16.32 -6.48 -14.51
N GLY A 1106 16.38 -5.57 -13.54
CA GLY A 1106 15.55 -4.37 -13.51
C GLY A 1106 16.12 -3.31 -14.45
N TRP A 1107 15.23 -2.65 -15.20
CA TRP A 1107 15.60 -1.62 -16.18
C TRP A 1107 14.76 -0.34 -15.98
N SER A 1108 15.36 0.81 -16.24
CA SER A 1108 14.70 2.11 -16.30
C SER A 1108 15.15 2.90 -17.52
N LEU A 1109 14.33 3.85 -18.00
CA LEU A 1109 14.75 4.88 -18.95
C LEU A 1109 14.95 6.19 -18.21
N ALA A 1110 16.15 6.75 -18.27
CA ALA A 1110 16.45 8.03 -17.67
C ALA A 1110 16.55 9.13 -18.73
N LEU A 1111 15.73 10.17 -18.60
CA LEU A 1111 15.72 11.34 -19.45
C LEU A 1111 16.62 12.40 -18.80
N ARG A 1112 17.78 12.62 -19.40
CA ARG A 1112 18.75 13.58 -18.88
C ARG A 1112 18.51 14.94 -19.55
N SER A 1113 18.39 15.98 -18.73
CA SER A 1113 18.20 17.36 -19.19
C SER A 1113 18.80 18.32 -18.18
N ALA A 1114 19.83 19.07 -18.59
CA ALA A 1114 20.46 20.06 -17.71
C ALA A 1114 19.48 21.19 -17.32
N ARG A 1115 18.42 21.41 -18.11
CA ARG A 1115 17.34 22.35 -17.81
C ARG A 1115 16.34 21.80 -16.78
N PHE A 1116 16.16 20.49 -16.71
CA PHE A 1116 15.37 19.85 -15.65
C PHE A 1116 16.06 19.99 -14.29
N GLU A 1117 17.37 19.70 -14.27
CA GLU A 1117 18.22 19.78 -13.08
C GLU A 1117 18.40 21.22 -12.57
N ASP A 1118 18.54 22.22 -13.47
CA ASP A 1118 18.55 23.66 -13.12
C ASP A 1118 17.13 24.22 -12.87
N GLY A 1119 16.41 23.58 -11.94
CA GLY A 1119 15.15 24.06 -11.40
C GLY A 1119 13.97 23.96 -12.36
N ARG A 1120 13.84 22.82 -13.06
CA ARG A 1120 12.69 22.43 -13.91
C ARG A 1120 12.32 23.54 -14.91
N ARG A 1121 13.21 23.77 -15.87
CA ARG A 1121 13.07 24.79 -16.94
C ARG A 1121 13.05 24.20 -18.35
N ASP A 1122 12.89 22.88 -18.49
CA ASP A 1122 12.86 22.25 -19.80
C ASP A 1122 11.45 22.29 -20.37
N ALA A 1123 11.13 23.38 -21.08
CA ALA A 1123 9.78 23.76 -21.49
C ALA A 1123 9.13 22.82 -22.53
N CYS A 1124 8.83 21.60 -22.11
CA CYS A 1124 8.29 20.52 -22.94
C CYS A 1124 7.52 19.49 -22.11
N GLN A 1125 6.71 18.69 -22.80
CA GLN A 1125 6.31 17.36 -22.34
C GLN A 1125 6.88 16.33 -23.30
N ALA A 1126 7.26 15.16 -22.79
CA ALA A 1126 7.58 14.00 -23.59
C ALA A 1126 6.80 12.78 -23.12
N VAL A 1127 6.45 11.88 -24.03
CA VAL A 1127 5.80 10.59 -23.70
C VAL A 1127 6.59 9.45 -24.32
N LEU A 1128 6.89 8.43 -23.51
CA LEU A 1128 7.76 7.33 -23.84
C LEU A 1128 6.96 6.08 -24.18
N TYR A 1129 7.19 5.55 -25.39
CA TYR A 1129 6.62 4.30 -25.86
C TYR A 1129 7.70 3.23 -26.02
N LEU A 1130 7.63 2.17 -25.23
CA LEU A 1130 8.46 0.98 -25.37
C LEU A 1130 7.63 -0.16 -25.94
N ASN A 1131 8.04 -0.70 -27.09
CA ASN A 1131 7.35 -1.81 -27.77
C ASN A 1131 5.82 -1.57 -27.95
N GLY A 1132 5.46 -0.32 -28.24
CA GLY A 1132 4.08 0.14 -28.41
C GLY A 1132 3.32 0.48 -27.11
N TRP A 1133 3.90 0.23 -25.93
CA TRP A 1133 3.32 0.59 -24.64
C TRP A 1133 3.80 1.95 -24.17
N ASN A 1134 2.88 2.84 -23.82
CA ASN A 1134 3.20 4.07 -23.11
C ASN A 1134 3.64 3.73 -21.68
N ILE A 1135 4.91 3.99 -21.37
CA ILE A 1135 5.56 3.66 -20.09
C ILE A 1135 5.95 4.91 -19.28
N GLY A 1136 5.60 6.11 -19.74
CA GLY A 1136 6.11 7.32 -19.09
C GLY A 1136 5.63 8.62 -19.71
N ILE A 1137 5.25 9.56 -18.84
CA ILE A 1137 5.05 10.97 -19.17
C ILE A 1137 6.09 11.79 -18.40
N TYR A 1138 6.90 12.55 -19.12
CA TYR A 1138 7.86 13.51 -18.60
C TYR A 1138 7.37 14.92 -18.89
N ILE A 1139 7.41 15.82 -17.90
CA ILE A 1139 7.07 17.24 -18.07
C ILE A 1139 8.22 18.06 -17.52
N GLY A 1140 9.05 18.59 -18.41
CA GLY A 1140 10.41 19.04 -18.08
C GLY A 1140 10.47 20.36 -17.30
N ASP A 1141 9.37 21.08 -17.24
CA ASP A 1141 9.17 22.29 -16.44
C ASP A 1141 8.23 22.11 -15.23
N ILE A 1142 7.80 20.87 -14.95
CA ILE A 1142 6.94 20.52 -13.80
C ILE A 1142 7.57 19.44 -12.92
N GLY A 1143 7.99 18.30 -13.50
CA GLY A 1143 8.55 17.16 -12.77
C GLY A 1143 7.60 16.53 -11.74
N PRO A 1144 8.09 15.79 -10.72
CA PRO A 1144 9.51 15.57 -10.38
C PRO A 1144 10.19 14.41 -11.13
N GLN A 1145 9.45 13.55 -11.86
CA GLN A 1145 10.02 12.36 -12.50
C GLN A 1145 10.90 12.68 -13.72
N SER A 1146 12.11 12.12 -13.75
CA SER A 1146 13.01 12.08 -14.91
C SER A 1146 13.55 10.67 -15.22
N GLU A 1147 13.23 9.67 -14.40
CA GLU A 1147 13.61 8.28 -14.62
C GLU A 1147 12.38 7.37 -14.49
N PHE A 1148 12.20 6.46 -15.44
CA PHE A 1148 10.98 5.69 -15.65
C PHE A 1148 11.29 4.20 -15.61
N THR A 1149 10.83 3.52 -14.56
CA THR A 1149 10.95 2.07 -14.43
C THR A 1149 10.26 1.37 -15.59
N ILE A 1150 10.88 0.31 -16.11
CA ILE A 1150 10.30 -0.54 -17.15
C ILE A 1150 9.79 -1.84 -16.50
N PRO A 1151 8.46 -2.08 -16.45
CA PRO A 1151 7.92 -3.40 -16.11
C PRO A 1151 8.49 -4.45 -17.07
N SER A 1152 9.24 -5.42 -16.54
CA SER A 1152 10.13 -6.24 -17.38
C SER A 1152 9.40 -7.15 -18.38
N GLY A 1153 8.09 -7.40 -18.23
CA GLY A 1153 7.27 -8.04 -19.26
C GLY A 1153 7.03 -7.21 -20.54
N LEU A 1154 7.39 -5.92 -20.52
CA LEU A 1154 7.36 -5.00 -21.67
C LEU A 1154 8.70 -4.95 -22.45
N LEU A 1155 9.69 -5.74 -22.05
CA LEU A 1155 10.97 -5.91 -22.75
C LEU A 1155 11.07 -7.29 -23.38
N GLU A 1156 11.57 -7.35 -24.61
CA GLU A 1156 12.20 -8.56 -25.15
C GLU A 1156 13.63 -8.63 -24.61
N HIS A 1157 13.86 -9.50 -23.63
CA HIS A 1157 15.15 -9.65 -22.94
C HIS A 1157 16.21 -10.38 -23.78
N HIS A 1158 15.81 -11.03 -24.89
CA HIS A 1158 16.70 -11.75 -25.80
C HIS A 1158 16.40 -11.38 -27.27
N GLY A 1159 16.42 -10.09 -27.59
CA GLY A 1159 16.09 -9.60 -28.92
C GLY A 1159 15.88 -8.09 -29.01
N VAL A 1160 15.20 -7.68 -30.08
CA VAL A 1160 15.06 -6.27 -30.48
C VAL A 1160 13.86 -5.61 -29.79
N ASN A 1161 14.11 -4.44 -29.23
CA ASN A 1161 13.13 -3.55 -28.62
C ASN A 1161 13.04 -2.25 -29.44
N THR A 1162 11.84 -1.69 -29.56
CA THR A 1162 11.60 -0.36 -30.14
C THR A 1162 11.32 0.64 -29.02
N LEU A 1163 12.06 1.75 -28.99
CA LEU A 1163 11.73 2.92 -28.17
C LEU A 1163 11.35 4.08 -29.11
N ALA A 1164 10.14 4.60 -28.94
CA ALA A 1164 9.66 5.81 -29.58
C ALA A 1164 9.29 6.85 -28.50
N VAL A 1165 9.57 8.11 -28.74
CA VAL A 1165 9.29 9.22 -27.81
C VAL A 1165 8.75 10.37 -28.62
N TRP A 1166 7.59 10.92 -28.27
CA TRP A 1166 7.20 12.23 -28.77
C TRP A 1166 7.54 13.31 -27.76
N VAL A 1167 7.96 14.49 -28.25
CA VAL A 1167 8.29 15.68 -27.47
C VAL A 1167 7.43 16.83 -27.98
N ALA A 1168 6.51 17.32 -27.14
CA ALA A 1168 5.77 18.56 -27.37
C ALA A 1168 6.56 19.74 -26.79
N ALA A 1169 7.36 20.38 -27.64
CA ALA A 1169 8.23 21.49 -27.28
C ALA A 1169 7.45 22.82 -27.27
N LYS A 1170 7.41 23.49 -26.12
CA LYS A 1170 6.72 24.79 -25.94
C LYS A 1170 7.49 25.93 -26.61
N GLU A 1171 8.80 25.79 -26.74
CA GLU A 1171 9.71 26.69 -27.47
C GLU A 1171 10.85 25.93 -28.18
N ALA A 1172 11.57 26.58 -29.08
CA ALA A 1172 12.71 25.98 -29.80
C ALA A 1172 13.88 25.74 -28.84
N GLY A 1173 14.46 24.54 -28.89
CA GLY A 1173 15.54 24.07 -28.01
C GLY A 1173 15.07 23.34 -26.75
N ALA A 1174 13.76 23.23 -26.50
CA ALA A 1174 13.20 22.42 -25.42
C ALA A 1174 13.12 20.93 -25.81
N GLY A 1175 13.04 20.05 -24.82
CA GLY A 1175 13.10 18.58 -24.99
C GLY A 1175 14.39 18.01 -24.42
N PRO A 1176 14.38 16.79 -23.83
CA PRO A 1176 15.52 16.25 -23.08
C PRO A 1176 16.81 16.21 -23.92
N ASP A 1177 17.96 16.32 -23.27
CA ASP A 1177 19.24 16.39 -23.97
C ASP A 1177 19.62 14.99 -24.50
N HIS A 1178 19.35 13.91 -23.74
CA HIS A 1178 19.42 12.52 -24.20
C HIS A 1178 18.60 11.56 -23.32
N ILE A 1179 18.46 10.31 -23.75
CA ILE A 1179 17.86 9.21 -22.97
C ILE A 1179 18.89 8.10 -22.78
N GLU A 1180 18.95 7.57 -21.55
CA GLU A 1180 19.82 6.45 -21.15
C GLU A 1180 18.94 5.26 -20.77
N LEU A 1181 19.28 4.05 -21.26
CA LEU A 1181 18.79 2.82 -20.66
C LEU A 1181 19.66 2.49 -19.44
N VAL A 1182 19.06 2.43 -18.27
CA VAL A 1182 19.75 2.24 -16.99
C VAL A 1182 19.40 0.87 -16.43
N LYS A 1183 20.41 0.15 -15.90
CA LYS A 1183 20.19 -1.06 -15.12
C LYS A 1183 19.96 -0.68 -13.67
N VAL A 1184 18.80 -1.03 -13.16
CA VAL A 1184 18.41 -0.81 -11.77
C VAL A 1184 19.11 -1.84 -10.88
N PHE A 1185 18.92 -3.13 -11.20
CA PHE A 1185 19.64 -4.24 -10.56
C PHE A 1185 19.89 -5.38 -11.54
N GLU A 1186 20.81 -6.27 -11.17
CA GLU A 1186 20.98 -7.60 -11.77
C GLU A 1186 21.02 -8.59 -10.61
N ARG A 1187 20.14 -9.58 -10.57
CA ARG A 1187 19.99 -10.54 -9.46
C ARG A 1187 20.01 -11.97 -9.99
N THR A 1188 20.70 -12.88 -9.32
CA THR A 1188 20.59 -14.32 -9.64
C THR A 1188 19.20 -14.89 -9.30
N GLY A 1189 18.88 -16.11 -9.77
CA GLY A 1189 17.68 -16.82 -9.33
C GLY A 1189 16.36 -16.21 -9.84
N SER A 1190 16.31 -15.85 -11.12
CA SER A 1190 15.05 -15.42 -11.75
C SER A 1190 14.02 -16.55 -11.81
N ILE A 1191 12.74 -16.18 -11.77
CA ILE A 1191 11.59 -17.11 -11.87
C ILE A 1191 11.38 -17.67 -13.31
N GLY A 1192 12.41 -17.59 -14.15
CA GLY A 1192 12.35 -17.72 -15.60
C GLY A 1192 12.12 -16.37 -16.28
N THR A 1193 12.64 -16.22 -17.51
CA THR A 1193 12.26 -15.09 -18.36
C THR A 1193 10.79 -15.24 -18.71
N ALA A 1194 9.97 -14.24 -18.32
CA ALA A 1194 8.61 -14.14 -18.81
C ALA A 1194 8.66 -14.12 -20.34
N ALA A 1195 7.74 -14.85 -21.00
CA ALA A 1195 7.52 -14.58 -22.42
C ALA A 1195 7.04 -13.12 -22.52
N PRO A 1196 7.68 -12.27 -23.35
CA PRO A 1196 7.27 -10.88 -23.47
C PRO A 1196 5.81 -10.80 -23.95
N LEU A 1197 5.11 -9.73 -23.57
CA LEU A 1197 3.73 -9.48 -24.02
C LEU A 1197 3.62 -8.97 -25.47
N ILE A 1198 4.71 -9.08 -26.24
CA ILE A 1198 4.96 -8.36 -27.51
C ILE A 1198 4.84 -9.32 -28.70
#